data_AF-A0A4Q2DN98-F1
#
_entry.id   AF-A0A4Q2DN98-F1
#
_cell.length_a   1.000
_cell.length_b   1.000
_cell.length_c   1.000
_cell.angle_alpha   90.00
_cell.angle_beta   90.00
_cell.angle_gamma   90.00
#
_symmetry.space_group_name_H-M   'P 1'
#
loop_
_entity.id
_entity.type
_entity.pdbx_description
1 polymer ?
#
loop_
_entity_poly.entity_id
_entity_poly.type
_entity_poly.pdbx_seq_one_letter_code
_entity_poly.pdbx_strand_id
1 'polypeptide(L)'
;MITCTTEPNPIQFYYITMSNLETYTIKDDLKVIERYFDLPLDHSDPEGPGGKIRVFARHVIPLDIAKSVETQEKLPFLPANVKTPQEIANYLKFFRADSIVKDCEAIRKILLGDKPNEEDRKWTTLGQSFGGFVTLTYLSFHPEGLKESFITGGLAPVALGDPDRVYQLCVPKLATRNEVYYNKYPADVARVRRIMAFLESSKVVLPNGGTLSPVRFQQLGLEFGMQGGIDNVHQIVLRASSDIDIFKKLSFKTLQTIERSGMDGNPLRASRWSGKRALEANSQFSWSHVKTLQDSEPVYFTAEMMPPEMFDDYVGLQPWKEVAHILAEDDSWGPLYDLDQLARNEVKVSAVTYYDDIYSQMFYEDSIDEQPFVEEYGGRAATNFQSPDGQSRFVFAHFMVGNTFPYSVDDWLADLKLASSSLLDGFVLNVGWEDWQRDRVADCFRAAAKLPESTRFSFIFSFDMTSIPGNSAGDVQYLKAYYETHARNPRMFKHPRTGGATISTFSGENCTFGQGSMENGWAYVKRELSAIAPAYFIPAFFINPARYPGITAMDGAFNWNGGWPVNINASSSRQDIENPRLDSDNEHLQTLSGGRTFMAAVSPWFFTHYGPNSWNKNWIYRGDDWLFVRRWQQLVSMRDRIDIVQVISWNDYGESHYIGPIKGAQPNSQAWVDGYPHDAWLALNAYFTAAFKKGAYPPIKKDQIFMWARPHPKAANAPDHVPRPNNWQLTDDKIWVVVFTTAPSKVELYTRNDRKMVFDVPAGMTKLSRDSEPDGGMRGTIVRDAKVVADCSPIGYRYETRPGVYNFNVAVAMSQ
;
A
#
# COMPACT_ATOMS: atom_id res chain seq x y z
N MET A 1 -10.67 -21.99 21.89
CA MET A 1 -9.44 -21.69 21.15
C MET A 1 -9.87 -21.21 19.79
N ILE A 2 -9.38 -20.03 19.40
CA ILE A 2 -9.55 -19.42 18.07
C ILE A 2 -8.11 -19.32 17.58
N THR A 3 -7.69 -20.22 16.69
CA THR A 3 -6.34 -20.23 16.12
C THR A 3 -6.37 -19.66 14.72
N CYS A 4 -5.73 -18.50 14.60
CA CYS A 4 -5.34 -17.80 13.39
C CYS A 4 -4.01 -18.39 12.89
N THR A 5 -3.86 -18.67 11.58
CA THR A 5 -2.56 -18.80 10.89
C THR A 5 -2.74 -18.29 9.46
N THR A 6 -2.21 -17.09 9.16
CA THR A 6 -1.06 -16.78 8.26
C THR A 6 -1.38 -17.07 6.79
N GLU A 7 -1.44 -16.08 5.90
CA GLU A 7 -0.33 -15.32 5.29
C GLU A 7 -0.90 -14.18 4.39
N PRO A 8 -0.12 -13.24 3.79
CA PRO A 8 1.25 -12.75 4.03
C PRO A 8 1.31 -11.21 4.15
N ASN A 9 2.30 -10.68 4.86
CA ASN A 9 2.59 -9.25 4.86
C ASN A 9 4.08 -9.08 4.56
N PRO A 10 4.52 -8.18 3.65
CA PRO A 10 5.91 -7.77 3.61
C PRO A 10 6.19 -6.94 4.88
N ILE A 11 6.70 -7.62 5.90
CA ILE A 11 7.51 -7.14 7.02
C ILE A 11 7.19 -5.71 7.55
N GLN A 12 6.44 -5.63 8.65
CA GLN A 12 6.82 -4.82 9.81
C GLN A 12 6.25 -5.41 11.10
N PHE A 13 7.15 -5.84 11.98
CA PHE A 13 6.86 -6.26 13.36
C PHE A 13 6.23 -5.09 14.13
N TYR A 14 5.02 -5.26 14.65
CA TYR A 14 4.49 -4.40 15.69
C TYR A 14 5.16 -4.77 17.03
N TYR A 15 5.81 -3.79 17.64
CA TYR A 15 5.95 -3.78 19.09
C TYR A 15 4.53 -3.86 19.69
N ILE A 16 4.32 -4.85 20.55
CA ILE A 16 3.09 -5.03 21.33
C ILE A 16 2.90 -3.77 22.20
N THR A 17 1.96 -2.90 21.83
CA THR A 17 1.45 -1.89 22.76
C THR A 17 0.47 -2.59 23.73
N MET A 18 0.71 -2.40 25.03
CA MET A 18 0.02 -3.05 26.15
C MET A 18 -1.49 -2.72 26.29
N SER A 19 -2.11 -1.98 25.36
CA SER A 19 -3.40 -1.32 25.60
C SER A 19 -4.66 -2.16 25.36
N ASN A 20 -4.58 -3.35 24.75
CA ASN A 20 -5.74 -4.24 24.49
C ASN A 20 -5.53 -5.65 25.07
N LEU A 21 -5.16 -5.72 26.34
CA LEU A 21 -4.77 -6.96 27.00
C LEU A 21 -5.39 -7.00 28.40
N GLU A 22 -6.43 -7.82 28.57
CA GLU A 22 -6.91 -8.12 29.92
C GLU A 22 -6.20 -9.36 30.43
N THR A 23 -5.72 -9.28 31.67
CA THR A 23 -5.11 -10.41 32.35
C THR A 23 -5.85 -10.62 33.64
N TYR A 24 -6.39 -11.81 33.84
CA TYR A 24 -7.05 -12.16 35.09
C TYR A 24 -6.80 -13.64 35.44
N THR A 25 -6.91 -13.93 36.73
CA THR A 25 -6.70 -15.27 37.27
C THR A 25 -8.04 -15.92 37.52
N ILE A 26 -8.28 -17.10 36.96
CA ILE A 26 -9.48 -17.89 37.28
C ILE A 26 -9.06 -18.95 38.30
N LYS A 27 -9.64 -18.94 39.51
CA LYS A 27 -9.45 -19.92 40.62
C LYS A 27 -8.00 -20.42 40.73
N ASP A 28 -7.16 -19.60 41.36
CA ASP A 28 -5.83 -19.89 41.92
C ASP A 28 -4.74 -20.54 41.04
N ASP A 29 -5.03 -21.09 39.85
CA ASP A 29 -4.07 -21.91 39.07
C ASP A 29 -3.88 -21.48 37.60
N LEU A 30 -4.76 -20.67 37.02
CA LEU A 30 -4.72 -20.32 35.58
C LEU A 30 -4.69 -18.80 35.36
N LYS A 31 -3.65 -18.33 34.67
CA LYS A 31 -3.53 -16.97 34.15
C LYS A 31 -4.18 -16.92 32.77
N VAL A 32 -5.28 -16.21 32.66
CA VAL A 32 -5.96 -15.96 31.40
C VAL A 32 -5.50 -14.61 30.88
N ILE A 33 -4.95 -14.63 29.67
CA ILE A 33 -4.57 -13.45 28.91
C ILE A 33 -5.54 -13.37 27.75
N GLU A 34 -6.45 -12.40 27.81
CA GLU A 34 -7.37 -12.12 26.74
C GLU A 34 -6.83 -10.97 25.91
N ARG A 35 -6.56 -11.28 24.66
CA ARG A 35 -6.23 -10.29 23.65
C ARG A 35 -7.51 -10.05 22.89
N TYR A 36 -8.09 -8.88 23.06
CA TYR A 36 -9.35 -8.54 22.41
C TYR A 36 -9.08 -7.88 21.07
N PHE A 37 -9.88 -8.29 20.08
CA PHE A 37 -9.87 -7.78 18.72
C PHE A 37 -11.30 -7.42 18.39
N ASP A 38 -11.55 -6.15 18.11
CA ASP A 38 -12.83 -5.75 17.52
C ASP A 38 -12.74 -6.01 16.03
N LEU A 39 -13.38 -7.09 15.60
CA LEU A 39 -13.49 -7.43 14.19
C LEU A 39 -14.81 -6.92 13.66
N PRO A 40 -14.86 -6.39 12.44
CA PRO A 40 -16.13 -6.14 11.78
C PRO A 40 -16.87 -7.43 11.45
N LEU A 41 -18.21 -7.37 11.48
CA LEU A 41 -19.06 -8.45 10.95
C LEU A 41 -19.09 -8.44 9.42
N ASP A 42 -18.79 -7.31 8.79
CA ASP A 42 -18.56 -7.17 7.35
C ASP A 42 -17.10 -6.81 7.11
N HIS A 43 -16.28 -7.79 6.71
CA HIS A 43 -14.86 -7.55 6.47
C HIS A 43 -14.57 -6.81 5.16
N SER A 44 -15.59 -6.59 4.31
CA SER A 44 -15.54 -5.68 3.14
C SER A 44 -15.96 -4.25 3.49
N ASP A 45 -16.56 -4.05 4.68
CA ASP A 45 -16.82 -2.77 5.34
C ASP A 45 -16.48 -2.81 6.85
N PRO A 46 -15.18 -2.80 7.22
CA PRO A 46 -14.71 -3.03 8.58
C PRO A 46 -15.20 -2.06 9.68
N GLU A 47 -15.81 -0.96 9.26
CA GLU A 47 -16.28 0.12 10.12
C GLU A 47 -17.75 0.47 9.82
N GLY A 48 -18.40 -0.34 8.97
CA GLY A 48 -19.77 -0.20 8.52
C GLY A 48 -20.83 -0.46 9.58
N PRO A 49 -22.10 -0.12 9.29
CA PRO A 49 -23.23 -0.28 10.21
C PRO A 49 -23.60 -1.75 10.49
N GLY A 50 -22.96 -2.72 9.83
CA GLY A 50 -23.15 -4.18 10.02
C GLY A 50 -22.78 -4.70 11.41
N GLY A 51 -22.25 -3.84 12.29
CA GLY A 51 -21.86 -4.18 13.65
C GLY A 51 -20.44 -4.74 13.70
N LYS A 52 -19.79 -4.60 14.85
CA LYS A 52 -18.50 -5.23 15.13
C LYS A 52 -18.73 -6.40 16.09
N ILE A 53 -18.05 -7.51 15.84
CA ILE A 53 -17.91 -8.60 16.78
C ILE A 53 -16.59 -8.43 17.52
N ARG A 54 -16.68 -8.24 18.84
CA ARG A 54 -15.49 -8.33 19.70
C ARG A 54 -15.14 -9.80 19.84
N VAL A 55 -14.07 -10.22 19.19
CA VAL A 55 -13.47 -11.54 19.41
C VAL A 55 -12.27 -11.39 20.34
N PHE A 56 -11.85 -12.48 20.96
CA PHE A 56 -10.66 -12.46 21.78
C PHE A 56 -9.83 -13.71 21.50
N ALA A 57 -8.52 -13.54 21.37
CA ALA A 57 -7.59 -14.65 21.49
C ALA A 57 -7.29 -14.84 22.97
N ARG A 58 -7.85 -15.90 23.54
CA ARG A 58 -7.56 -16.32 24.91
C ARG A 58 -6.32 -17.17 24.92
N HIS A 59 -5.30 -16.68 25.59
CA HIS A 59 -4.18 -17.47 26.05
C HIS A 59 -4.44 -17.88 27.48
N VAL A 60 -4.44 -19.18 27.76
CA VAL A 60 -4.54 -19.69 29.12
C VAL A 60 -3.19 -20.28 29.45
N ILE A 61 -2.56 -19.78 30.51
CA ILE A 61 -1.24 -20.22 30.94
C ILE A 61 -1.33 -20.60 32.42
N PRO A 62 -0.87 -21.79 32.84
CA PRO A 62 -0.76 -22.12 34.26
C PRO A 62 0.11 -21.09 35.01
N LEU A 63 -0.37 -20.64 36.17
CA LEU A 63 0.28 -19.58 36.96
C LEU A 63 1.65 -19.98 37.51
N ASP A 64 1.82 -21.27 37.80
CA ASP A 64 3.07 -21.86 38.27
C ASP A 64 4.18 -21.84 37.19
N ILE A 65 3.81 -21.65 35.91
CA ILE A 65 4.70 -21.71 34.74
C ILE A 65 4.96 -20.34 34.10
N ALA A 66 4.02 -19.38 34.15
CA ALA A 66 4.12 -18.06 33.51
C ALA A 66 4.92 -17.00 34.32
N LYS A 67 6.01 -17.38 34.98
CA LYS A 67 6.70 -16.57 36.00
C LYS A 67 7.60 -15.45 35.45
N SER A 68 8.05 -15.53 34.19
CA SER A 68 8.90 -14.51 33.53
C SER A 68 8.60 -14.35 32.03
N VAL A 69 9.05 -13.23 31.45
CA VAL A 69 9.03 -12.99 29.98
C VAL A 69 9.79 -14.10 29.25
N GLU A 70 10.93 -14.52 29.80
CA GLU A 70 11.77 -15.60 29.28
C GLU A 70 11.09 -16.99 29.32
N THR A 71 10.16 -17.22 30.25
CA THR A 71 9.33 -18.44 30.22
C THR A 71 8.28 -18.31 29.13
N GLN A 72 7.60 -17.17 29.01
CA GLN A 72 6.59 -16.92 27.98
C GLN A 72 7.13 -16.99 26.54
N GLU A 73 8.41 -16.72 26.31
CA GLU A 73 9.07 -16.86 25.01
C GLU A 73 9.24 -18.32 24.55
N LYS A 74 9.00 -19.33 25.42
CA LYS A 74 9.17 -20.76 25.13
C LYS A 74 7.88 -21.48 24.71
N LEU A 75 6.93 -20.74 24.15
CA LEU A 75 5.67 -21.23 23.59
C LEU A 75 5.89 -22.06 22.30
N PRO A 76 4.98 -22.98 21.94
CA PRO A 76 3.69 -23.27 22.59
C PRO A 76 3.82 -24.20 23.81
N PHE A 77 3.03 -23.91 24.85
CA PHE A 77 2.93 -24.80 26.01
C PHE A 77 1.84 -25.84 25.78
N LEU A 78 2.26 -27.09 25.83
CA LEU A 78 1.37 -28.24 25.92
C LEU A 78 0.77 -28.29 27.33
N PRO A 79 -0.44 -28.85 27.52
CA PRO A 79 -0.97 -29.12 28.85
C PRO A 79 0.09 -29.84 29.71
N ALA A 80 0.21 -29.50 31.01
CA ALA A 80 1.28 -30.03 31.87
C ALA A 80 1.33 -31.57 31.97
N ASN A 81 0.22 -32.24 31.63
CA ASN A 81 0.07 -33.69 31.55
C ASN A 81 0.40 -34.30 30.18
N VAL A 82 0.64 -33.50 29.14
CA VAL A 82 1.03 -33.94 27.79
C VAL A 82 2.55 -33.84 27.70
N LYS A 83 3.24 -34.99 27.73
CA LYS A 83 4.70 -35.04 27.90
C LYS A 83 5.42 -35.81 26.81
N THR A 84 4.78 -36.82 26.24
CA THR A 84 5.37 -37.66 25.19
C THR A 84 5.01 -37.15 23.80
N PRO A 85 5.87 -37.35 22.78
CA PRO A 85 5.56 -37.00 21.39
C PRO A 85 4.22 -37.54 20.89
N GLN A 86 3.82 -38.75 21.31
CA GLN A 86 2.52 -39.33 20.96
C GLN A 86 1.35 -38.60 21.62
N GLU A 87 1.44 -38.25 22.91
CA GLU A 87 0.41 -37.45 23.59
C GLU A 87 0.29 -36.06 22.96
N ILE A 88 1.43 -35.47 22.56
CA ILE A 88 1.50 -34.19 21.87
C ILE A 88 0.82 -34.29 20.50
N ALA A 89 1.16 -35.29 19.70
CA ALA A 89 0.53 -35.54 18.40
C ALA A 89 -0.99 -35.71 18.55
N ASN A 90 -1.43 -36.54 19.50
CA ASN A 90 -2.85 -36.74 19.78
C ASN A 90 -3.55 -35.43 20.18
N TYR A 91 -2.90 -34.60 21.00
CA TYR A 91 -3.42 -33.29 21.37
C TYR A 91 -3.55 -32.35 20.16
N LEU A 92 -2.57 -32.36 19.26
CA LEU A 92 -2.57 -31.51 18.07
C LEU A 92 -3.66 -31.88 17.06
N LYS A 93 -4.17 -33.11 17.09
CA LYS A 93 -5.34 -33.51 16.28
C LYS A 93 -6.60 -32.70 16.61
N PHE A 94 -6.72 -32.14 17.82
CA PHE A 94 -7.85 -31.29 18.20
C PHE A 94 -7.88 -29.93 17.48
N PHE A 95 -6.83 -29.58 16.73
CA PHE A 95 -6.74 -28.31 15.99
C PHE A 95 -6.98 -28.47 14.49
N ARG A 96 -7.39 -29.67 14.04
CA ARG A 96 -7.80 -29.90 12.65
C ARG A 96 -9.14 -29.22 12.35
N ALA A 97 -9.39 -28.86 11.09
CA ALA A 97 -10.56 -28.09 10.66
C ALA A 97 -11.90 -28.66 11.14
N ASP A 98 -12.07 -29.97 11.19
CA ASP A 98 -13.29 -30.62 11.69
C ASP A 98 -13.51 -30.41 13.20
N SER A 99 -12.43 -30.41 13.98
CA SER A 99 -12.50 -30.11 15.42
C SER A 99 -12.78 -28.63 15.65
N ILE A 100 -12.14 -27.75 14.86
CA ILE A 100 -12.42 -26.30 14.87
C ILE A 100 -13.91 -26.03 14.58
N VAL A 101 -14.47 -26.68 13.56
CA VAL A 101 -15.90 -26.52 13.20
C VAL A 101 -16.81 -26.99 14.33
N LYS A 102 -16.50 -28.10 15.02
CA LYS A 102 -17.29 -28.58 16.17
C LYS A 102 -17.28 -27.57 17.32
N ASP A 103 -16.11 -26.98 17.61
CA ASP A 103 -15.98 -25.92 18.62
C ASP A 103 -16.80 -24.68 18.22
N CYS A 104 -16.69 -24.27 16.96
CA CYS A 104 -17.45 -23.16 16.39
C CYS A 104 -18.97 -23.41 16.49
N GLU A 105 -19.46 -24.60 16.18
CA GLU A 105 -20.88 -24.97 16.33
C GLU A 105 -21.36 -24.95 17.78
N ALA A 106 -20.53 -25.44 18.71
CA ALA A 106 -20.85 -25.38 20.13
C ALA A 106 -21.00 -23.92 20.59
N ILE A 107 -20.08 -23.04 20.16
CA ILE A 107 -20.14 -21.60 20.43
C ILE A 107 -21.39 -20.97 19.81
N ARG A 108 -21.67 -21.25 18.53
CA ARG A 108 -22.85 -20.72 17.83
C ARG A 108 -24.14 -21.09 18.57
N LYS A 109 -24.28 -22.35 18.99
CA LYS A 109 -25.47 -22.81 19.75
C LYS A 109 -25.60 -22.09 21.09
N ILE A 110 -24.51 -21.85 21.80
CA ILE A 110 -24.54 -21.11 23.08
C ILE A 110 -24.92 -19.64 22.87
N LEU A 111 -24.36 -18.98 21.85
CA LEU A 111 -24.57 -17.54 21.63
C LEU A 111 -25.89 -17.22 20.93
N LEU A 112 -26.30 -18.08 20.00
CA LEU A 112 -27.37 -17.79 19.05
C LEU A 112 -28.51 -18.84 19.10
N GLY A 113 -28.33 -19.99 19.75
CA GLY A 113 -29.31 -21.09 19.73
C GLY A 113 -30.68 -20.74 20.30
N ASP A 114 -30.72 -19.83 21.29
CA ASP A 114 -31.97 -19.42 21.97
C ASP A 114 -32.69 -18.26 21.26
N LYS A 115 -32.20 -17.79 20.10
CA LYS A 115 -32.87 -16.70 19.36
C LYS A 115 -34.25 -17.16 18.89
N PRO A 116 -35.28 -16.30 18.95
CA PRO A 116 -36.65 -16.70 18.62
C PRO A 116 -36.85 -16.97 17.12
N ASN A 117 -36.13 -16.27 16.25
CA ASN A 117 -36.12 -16.53 14.81
C ASN A 117 -35.00 -17.50 14.45
N GLU A 118 -35.30 -18.54 13.65
CA GLU A 118 -34.33 -19.55 13.23
C GLU A 118 -33.18 -18.96 12.40
N GLU A 119 -33.44 -17.94 11.59
CA GLU A 119 -32.39 -17.27 10.79
C GLU A 119 -31.38 -16.53 11.68
N ASP A 120 -31.82 -16.01 12.83
CA ASP A 120 -30.94 -15.33 13.80
C ASP A 120 -30.10 -16.33 14.63
N ARG A 121 -30.36 -17.64 14.50
CA ARG A 121 -29.55 -18.71 15.11
C ARG A 121 -28.32 -19.04 14.27
N LYS A 122 -28.27 -18.60 13.01
CA LYS A 122 -27.17 -18.85 12.06
C LYS A 122 -26.15 -17.72 12.11
N TRP A 123 -24.92 -17.99 11.68
CA TRP A 123 -23.89 -16.95 11.50
C TRP A 123 -23.26 -16.97 10.11
N THR A 124 -22.64 -15.87 9.73
CA THR A 124 -21.92 -15.70 8.46
C THR A 124 -20.44 -16.01 8.68
N THR A 125 -19.79 -16.72 7.75
CA THR A 125 -18.34 -17.02 7.82
C THR A 125 -17.55 -16.28 6.75
N LEU A 126 -16.33 -15.85 7.11
CA LEU A 126 -15.32 -15.42 6.15
C LEU A 126 -14.03 -16.21 6.40
N GLY A 127 -13.61 -16.99 5.41
CA GLY A 127 -12.41 -17.81 5.47
C GLY A 127 -11.32 -17.31 4.52
N GLN A 128 -10.20 -16.84 5.07
CA GLN A 128 -8.99 -16.53 4.31
C GLN A 128 -7.97 -17.67 4.44
N SER A 129 -7.31 -18.06 3.34
CA SER A 129 -6.28 -19.13 3.34
C SER A 129 -6.80 -20.41 4.04
N PHE A 130 -6.13 -20.92 5.09
CA PHE A 130 -6.60 -22.07 5.88
C PHE A 130 -8.07 -21.94 6.34
N GLY A 131 -8.54 -20.71 6.61
CA GLY A 131 -9.94 -20.44 6.95
C GLY A 131 -10.93 -20.80 5.84
N GLY A 132 -10.52 -20.77 4.57
CA GLY A 132 -11.29 -21.28 3.44
C GLY A 132 -11.52 -22.79 3.53
N PHE A 133 -10.46 -23.55 3.87
CA PHE A 133 -10.56 -24.99 4.13
C PHE A 133 -11.49 -25.30 5.31
N VAL A 134 -11.40 -24.52 6.39
CA VAL A 134 -12.30 -24.63 7.56
C VAL A 134 -13.75 -24.33 7.16
N THR A 135 -13.98 -23.32 6.31
CA THR A 135 -15.31 -22.96 5.81
C THR A 135 -15.92 -24.08 4.98
N LEU A 136 -15.15 -24.73 4.10
CA LEU A 136 -15.61 -25.89 3.34
C LEU A 136 -15.95 -27.09 4.24
N THR A 137 -15.18 -27.31 5.31
CA THR A 137 -15.50 -28.32 6.33
C THR A 137 -16.77 -27.96 7.11
N TYR A 138 -17.03 -26.67 7.36
CA TYR A 138 -18.27 -26.21 8.00
C TYR A 138 -19.48 -26.46 7.11
N LEU A 139 -19.41 -26.07 5.84
CA LEU A 139 -20.44 -26.34 4.84
C LEU A 139 -20.70 -27.84 4.64
N SER A 140 -19.68 -28.68 4.85
CA SER A 140 -19.80 -30.14 4.78
C SER A 140 -20.63 -30.72 5.92
N PHE A 141 -20.37 -30.29 7.17
CA PHE A 141 -20.89 -30.99 8.34
C PHE A 141 -21.97 -30.25 9.11
N HIS A 142 -22.03 -28.93 8.98
CA HIS A 142 -22.98 -28.06 9.69
C HIS A 142 -23.51 -26.89 8.83
N PRO A 143 -23.96 -27.14 7.57
CA PRO A 143 -24.48 -26.08 6.70
C PRO A 143 -25.69 -25.37 7.31
N GLU A 144 -26.48 -26.04 8.14
CA GLU A 144 -27.65 -25.47 8.83
C GLU A 144 -27.28 -24.37 9.83
N GLY A 145 -26.03 -24.34 10.29
CA GLY A 145 -25.51 -23.30 11.17
C GLY A 145 -25.11 -22.02 10.44
N LEU A 146 -25.11 -22.02 9.10
CA LEU A 146 -24.55 -20.96 8.26
C LEU A 146 -25.63 -20.21 7.49
N LYS A 147 -25.51 -18.89 7.47
CA LYS A 147 -26.36 -18.01 6.65
C LYS A 147 -25.77 -17.80 5.26
N GLU A 148 -24.49 -17.46 5.23
CA GLU A 148 -23.68 -17.29 4.02
C GLU A 148 -22.20 -17.42 4.37
N SER A 149 -21.38 -17.67 3.35
CA SER A 149 -19.95 -17.89 3.49
C SER A 149 -19.15 -17.15 2.43
N PHE A 150 -18.07 -16.52 2.85
CA PHE A 150 -17.13 -15.83 1.99
C PHE A 150 -15.77 -16.54 2.09
N ILE A 151 -15.12 -16.78 0.95
CA ILE A 151 -13.80 -17.44 0.87
C ILE A 151 -12.82 -16.50 0.15
N THR A 152 -11.67 -16.22 0.76
CA THR A 152 -10.62 -15.33 0.21
C THR A 152 -9.28 -16.07 0.17
N GLY A 153 -9.02 -16.78 -0.93
CA GLY A 153 -7.97 -17.79 -1.00
C GLY A 153 -8.31 -19.05 -0.18
N GLY A 154 -7.60 -20.15 -0.44
CA GLY A 154 -7.83 -21.42 0.29
C GLY A 154 -9.10 -22.18 -0.12
N LEU A 155 -9.46 -22.12 -1.41
CA LEU A 155 -10.46 -23.01 -1.99
C LEU A 155 -9.84 -24.40 -2.18
N ALA A 156 -10.23 -25.35 -1.34
CA ALA A 156 -9.64 -26.69 -1.34
C ALA A 156 -10.11 -27.49 -2.58
N PRO A 157 -9.21 -28.26 -3.22
CA PRO A 157 -9.55 -29.22 -4.26
C PRO A 157 -10.30 -30.46 -3.69
N VAL A 158 -11.49 -30.25 -3.12
CA VAL A 158 -12.21 -31.25 -2.31
C VAL A 158 -12.53 -32.55 -3.06
N ALA A 159 -12.70 -32.49 -4.38
CA ALA A 159 -13.04 -33.64 -5.22
C ALA A 159 -11.89 -34.63 -5.45
N LEU A 160 -10.63 -34.28 -5.11
CA LEU A 160 -9.49 -35.17 -5.36
C LEU A 160 -9.34 -36.31 -4.35
N GLY A 161 -9.73 -36.09 -3.09
CA GLY A 161 -9.63 -37.09 -2.02
C GLY A 161 -8.21 -37.56 -1.64
N ASP A 162 -7.15 -37.10 -2.32
CA ASP A 162 -5.76 -37.53 -2.10
C ASP A 162 -4.80 -36.33 -2.05
N PRO A 163 -4.06 -36.13 -0.94
CA PRO A 163 -3.10 -35.03 -0.82
C PRO A 163 -1.94 -35.12 -1.81
N ASP A 164 -1.51 -36.32 -2.25
CA ASP A 164 -0.43 -36.43 -3.24
C ASP A 164 -0.86 -35.82 -4.58
N ARG A 165 -2.10 -36.08 -5.00
CA ARG A 165 -2.67 -35.50 -6.21
C ARG A 165 -2.78 -33.97 -6.13
N VAL A 166 -3.10 -33.42 -4.96
CA VAL A 166 -3.15 -31.97 -4.72
C VAL A 166 -1.77 -31.34 -4.99
N TYR A 167 -0.71 -31.89 -4.39
CA TYR A 167 0.63 -31.32 -4.57
C TYR A 167 1.22 -31.57 -5.96
N GLN A 168 0.96 -32.73 -6.58
CA GLN A 168 1.40 -33.03 -7.95
C GLN A 168 0.91 -31.99 -8.96
N LEU A 169 -0.30 -31.48 -8.74
CA LEU A 169 -0.91 -30.45 -9.55
C LEU A 169 -0.25 -29.07 -9.35
N CYS A 170 0.19 -28.74 -8.13
CA CYS A 170 0.94 -27.51 -7.87
C CYS A 170 2.36 -27.50 -8.48
N VAL A 171 2.99 -28.66 -8.71
CA VAL A 171 4.39 -28.75 -9.17
C VAL A 171 4.64 -28.06 -10.53
N PRO A 172 3.84 -28.28 -11.60
CA PRO A 172 4.00 -27.55 -12.87
C PRO A 172 3.87 -26.03 -12.74
N LYS A 173 2.95 -25.54 -11.91
CA LYS A 173 2.79 -24.09 -11.66
C LYS A 173 4.01 -23.52 -10.95
N LEU A 174 4.51 -24.23 -9.94
CA LEU A 174 5.73 -23.85 -9.23
C LEU A 174 6.97 -23.85 -10.15
N ALA A 175 7.07 -24.84 -11.06
CA ALA A 175 8.12 -24.88 -12.07
C ALA A 175 8.03 -23.67 -13.01
N THR A 176 6.85 -23.37 -13.55
CA THR A 176 6.59 -22.17 -14.37
C THR A 176 6.99 -20.89 -13.62
N ARG A 177 6.70 -20.81 -12.32
CA ARG A 177 7.07 -19.64 -11.52
C ARG A 177 8.58 -19.50 -11.30
N ASN A 178 9.28 -20.62 -11.15
CA ASN A 178 10.75 -20.65 -11.13
C ASN A 178 11.34 -20.22 -12.48
N GLU A 179 10.75 -20.65 -13.59
CA GLU A 179 11.16 -20.20 -14.93
C GLU A 179 11.00 -18.68 -15.06
N VAL A 180 9.91 -18.09 -14.57
CA VAL A 180 9.75 -16.62 -14.53
C VAL A 180 10.87 -15.94 -13.74
N TYR A 181 11.26 -16.49 -12.58
CA TYR A 181 12.37 -15.98 -11.78
C TYR A 181 13.69 -16.01 -12.56
N TYR A 182 14.06 -17.17 -13.12
CA TYR A 182 15.32 -17.33 -13.85
C TYR A 182 15.34 -16.61 -15.20
N ASN A 183 14.19 -16.46 -15.87
CA ASN A 183 14.07 -15.64 -17.08
C ASN A 183 14.27 -14.16 -16.78
N LYS A 184 13.78 -13.68 -15.63
CA LYS A 184 14.00 -12.29 -15.17
C LYS A 184 15.45 -12.07 -14.71
N TYR A 185 16.05 -13.06 -14.05
CA TYR A 185 17.39 -12.99 -13.48
C TYR A 185 18.28 -14.16 -13.93
N PRO A 186 18.70 -14.23 -15.21
CA PRO A 186 19.43 -15.38 -15.75
C PRO A 186 20.80 -15.59 -15.08
N ALA A 187 21.44 -14.51 -14.62
CA ALA A 187 22.69 -14.59 -13.86
C ALA A 187 22.52 -15.30 -12.51
N ASP A 188 21.30 -15.42 -11.98
CA ASP A 188 21.04 -16.08 -10.71
C ASP A 188 21.20 -17.59 -10.81
N VAL A 189 21.15 -18.21 -12.00
CA VAL A 189 21.46 -19.64 -12.16
C VAL A 189 22.83 -19.96 -11.57
N ALA A 190 23.86 -19.22 -11.98
CA ALA A 190 25.22 -19.42 -11.48
C ALA A 190 25.38 -19.00 -10.00
N ARG A 191 24.67 -17.95 -9.56
CA ARG A 191 24.73 -17.46 -8.17
C ARG A 191 24.10 -18.46 -7.21
N VAL A 192 22.90 -18.96 -7.53
CA VAL A 192 22.19 -19.94 -6.71
C VAL A 192 22.99 -21.24 -6.66
N ARG A 193 23.49 -21.78 -7.80
CA ARG A 193 24.35 -22.98 -7.79
C ARG A 193 25.58 -22.81 -6.88
N ARG A 194 26.22 -21.63 -6.90
CA ARG A 194 27.36 -21.31 -6.01
C ARG A 194 26.96 -21.27 -4.54
N ILE A 195 25.83 -20.65 -4.21
CA ILE A 195 25.30 -20.62 -2.85
C ILE A 195 25.00 -22.05 -2.39
N MET A 196 24.30 -22.85 -3.21
CA MET A 196 23.95 -24.23 -2.88
C MET A 196 25.18 -25.10 -2.63
N ALA A 197 26.22 -24.98 -3.47
CA ALA A 197 27.49 -25.68 -3.25
C ALA A 197 28.22 -25.22 -1.97
N PHE A 198 28.17 -23.92 -1.66
CA PHE A 198 28.73 -23.38 -0.41
C PHE A 198 27.99 -23.91 0.82
N LEU A 199 26.65 -23.94 0.78
CA LEU A 199 25.81 -24.45 1.87
C LEU A 199 25.94 -25.98 2.04
N GLU A 200 26.18 -26.73 0.96
CA GLU A 200 26.43 -28.18 1.03
C GLU A 200 27.80 -28.51 1.65
N SER A 201 28.83 -27.71 1.36
CA SER A 201 30.20 -27.95 1.84
C SER A 201 30.53 -27.30 3.19
N SER A 202 29.70 -26.37 3.66
CA SER A 202 29.95 -25.58 4.87
C SER A 202 28.76 -25.63 5.83
N LYS A 203 29.03 -25.85 7.12
CA LYS A 203 28.01 -25.71 8.17
C LYS A 203 27.73 -24.24 8.43
N VAL A 204 26.64 -23.70 7.90
CA VAL A 204 26.22 -22.32 8.10
C VAL A 204 25.15 -22.24 9.20
N VAL A 205 25.44 -21.49 10.25
CA VAL A 205 24.54 -21.27 11.40
C VAL A 205 23.92 -19.88 11.30
N LEU A 206 22.60 -19.81 11.44
CA LEU A 206 21.83 -18.56 11.48
C LEU A 206 21.91 -17.93 12.89
N PRO A 207 21.60 -16.63 13.04
CA PRO A 207 21.69 -15.93 14.33
C PRO A 207 20.89 -16.57 15.46
N ASN A 208 19.75 -17.21 15.18
CA ASN A 208 18.97 -17.96 16.17
C ASN A 208 19.50 -19.37 16.51
N GLY A 209 20.61 -19.80 15.90
CA GLY A 209 21.20 -21.13 16.10
C GLY A 209 20.69 -22.21 15.13
N GLY A 210 19.72 -21.90 14.27
CA GLY A 210 19.27 -22.81 13.21
C GLY A 210 20.33 -23.00 12.11
N THR A 211 20.14 -24.02 11.27
CA THR A 211 21.05 -24.31 10.14
C THR A 211 20.48 -23.73 8.85
N LEU A 212 21.31 -23.08 8.05
CA LEU A 212 20.98 -22.71 6.67
C LEU A 212 21.51 -23.80 5.71
N SER A 213 20.68 -24.79 5.43
CA SER A 213 20.98 -25.86 4.45
C SER A 213 20.56 -25.44 3.03
N PRO A 214 20.97 -26.22 2.00
CA PRO A 214 20.42 -26.08 0.65
C PRO A 214 18.88 -26.19 0.62
N VAL A 215 18.29 -27.09 1.42
CA VAL A 215 16.83 -27.28 1.50
C VAL A 215 16.17 -26.02 2.05
N ARG A 216 16.66 -25.49 3.18
CA ARG A 216 16.14 -24.24 3.76
C ARG A 216 16.31 -23.05 2.82
N PHE A 217 17.39 -23.01 2.03
CA PHE A 217 17.58 -21.95 1.05
C PHE A 217 16.58 -22.03 -0.12
N GLN A 218 16.27 -23.24 -0.60
CA GLN A 218 15.23 -23.43 -1.63
C GLN A 218 13.85 -22.98 -1.14
N GLN A 219 13.56 -23.06 0.16
CA GLN A 219 12.29 -22.60 0.73
C GLN A 219 12.07 -21.08 0.65
N LEU A 220 13.08 -20.29 0.28
CA LEU A 220 12.88 -18.88 -0.09
C LEU A 220 11.88 -18.72 -1.26
N GLY A 221 11.64 -19.78 -2.04
CA GLY A 221 10.60 -19.82 -3.06
C GLY A 221 9.18 -19.63 -2.54
N LEU A 222 8.95 -19.72 -1.23
CA LEU A 222 7.70 -19.29 -0.61
C LEU A 222 7.34 -17.86 -1.02
N GLU A 223 8.31 -16.97 -1.18
CA GLU A 223 8.09 -15.59 -1.61
C GLU A 223 7.55 -15.46 -3.04
N PHE A 224 7.67 -16.47 -3.90
CA PHE A 224 7.31 -16.34 -5.32
C PHE A 224 5.81 -16.11 -5.60
N GLY A 225 4.94 -16.52 -4.67
CA GLY A 225 3.51 -16.21 -4.71
C GLY A 225 3.16 -14.88 -4.04
N MET A 226 4.13 -14.19 -3.44
CA MET A 226 3.95 -12.88 -2.80
C MET A 226 4.20 -11.74 -3.79
N GLN A 227 3.50 -10.61 -3.60
CA GLN A 227 3.74 -9.41 -4.39
C GLN A 227 5.18 -8.91 -4.15
N GLY A 228 5.97 -8.82 -5.22
CA GLY A 228 7.38 -8.39 -5.17
C GLY A 228 8.36 -9.47 -4.70
N GLY A 229 7.90 -10.68 -4.36
CA GLY A 229 8.76 -11.70 -3.75
C GLY A 229 9.85 -12.27 -4.67
N ILE A 230 9.63 -12.33 -5.99
CA ILE A 230 10.69 -12.65 -6.97
C ILE A 230 11.88 -11.69 -6.84
N ASP A 231 11.62 -10.40 -6.68
CA ASP A 231 12.66 -9.37 -6.61
C ASP A 231 13.36 -9.41 -5.25
N ASN A 232 12.61 -9.72 -4.18
CA ASN A 232 13.17 -9.92 -2.84
C ASN A 232 14.15 -11.12 -2.80
N VAL A 233 13.75 -12.26 -3.37
CA VAL A 233 14.62 -13.45 -3.44
C VAL A 233 15.87 -13.14 -4.27
N HIS A 234 15.73 -12.43 -5.39
CA HIS A 234 16.88 -11.96 -6.18
C HIS A 234 17.85 -11.11 -5.35
N GLN A 235 17.37 -10.16 -4.54
CA GLN A 235 18.24 -9.35 -3.68
C GLN A 235 18.99 -10.21 -2.65
N ILE A 236 18.34 -11.22 -2.07
CA ILE A 236 18.98 -12.17 -1.15
C ILE A 236 20.06 -12.97 -1.87
N VAL A 237 19.76 -13.52 -3.05
CA VAL A 237 20.69 -14.30 -3.88
C VAL A 237 21.90 -13.45 -4.31
N LEU A 238 21.66 -12.25 -4.82
CA LEU A 238 22.71 -11.33 -5.24
C LEU A 238 23.67 -11.01 -4.09
N ARG A 239 23.12 -10.71 -2.91
CA ARG A 239 23.90 -10.41 -1.72
C ARG A 239 24.66 -11.63 -1.21
N ALA A 240 24.00 -12.79 -1.09
CA ALA A 240 24.61 -14.02 -0.61
C ALA A 240 25.76 -14.49 -1.51
N SER A 241 25.57 -14.42 -2.83
CA SER A 241 26.62 -14.73 -3.80
C SER A 241 27.79 -13.75 -3.68
N SER A 242 27.52 -12.45 -3.53
CA SER A 242 28.58 -11.44 -3.36
C SER A 242 29.37 -11.64 -2.06
N ASP A 243 28.68 -11.99 -0.97
CA ASP A 243 29.30 -12.28 0.31
C ASP A 243 30.25 -13.49 0.20
N ILE A 244 29.81 -14.58 -0.45
CA ILE A 244 30.64 -15.75 -0.70
C ILE A 244 31.85 -15.39 -1.57
N ASP A 245 31.69 -14.53 -2.56
CA ASP A 245 32.79 -14.16 -3.46
C ASP A 245 33.86 -13.33 -2.76
N ILE A 246 33.44 -12.30 -2.02
CA ILE A 246 34.32 -11.32 -1.39
C ILE A 246 34.87 -11.85 -0.06
N PHE A 247 34.00 -12.38 0.80
CA PHE A 247 34.35 -12.72 2.17
C PHE A 247 34.57 -14.21 2.40
N LYS A 248 34.28 -15.06 1.39
CA LYS A 248 34.30 -16.54 1.52
C LYS A 248 33.38 -17.06 2.63
N LYS A 249 32.40 -16.24 3.04
CA LYS A 249 31.38 -16.55 4.04
C LYS A 249 30.17 -15.65 3.84
N LEU A 250 29.00 -16.06 4.32
CA LEU A 250 27.82 -15.21 4.36
C LEU A 250 27.95 -14.17 5.49
N SER A 251 27.61 -12.92 5.20
CA SER A 251 27.63 -11.86 6.21
C SER A 251 26.51 -12.05 7.22
N PHE A 252 26.71 -11.58 8.46
CA PHE A 252 25.69 -11.62 9.51
C PHE A 252 24.36 -11.01 9.05
N LYS A 253 24.41 -9.93 8.25
CA LYS A 253 23.21 -9.27 7.74
C LYS A 253 22.46 -10.13 6.71
N THR A 254 23.17 -10.86 5.86
CA THR A 254 22.56 -11.83 4.93
C THR A 254 21.89 -12.95 5.70
N LEU A 255 22.59 -13.52 6.69
CA LEU A 255 22.04 -14.58 7.55
C LEU A 255 20.79 -14.10 8.31
N GLN A 256 20.82 -12.91 8.91
CA GLN A 256 19.66 -12.29 9.55
C GLN A 256 18.49 -12.06 8.58
N THR A 257 18.77 -11.74 7.32
CA THR A 257 17.72 -11.50 6.32
C THR A 257 17.02 -12.80 5.93
N ILE A 258 17.80 -13.87 5.74
CA ILE A 258 17.28 -15.21 5.42
C ILE A 258 16.51 -15.78 6.62
N GLU A 259 17.00 -15.62 7.84
CA GLU A 259 16.34 -16.07 9.08
C GLU A 259 14.92 -15.49 9.21
N ARG A 260 14.74 -14.20 8.95
CA ARG A 260 13.44 -13.50 9.07
C ARG A 260 12.38 -13.99 8.09
N SER A 261 12.78 -14.68 7.03
CA SER A 261 11.88 -15.23 6.02
C SER A 261 11.53 -16.70 6.30
N GLY A 262 11.83 -17.18 7.52
CA GLY A 262 11.75 -18.58 7.92
C GLY A 262 10.43 -19.00 8.60
N MET A 263 10.27 -20.31 8.82
CA MET A 263 9.07 -20.94 9.39
C MET A 263 9.23 -21.35 10.87
N ASP A 264 10.17 -20.77 11.62
CA ASP A 264 10.50 -21.15 13.01
C ASP A 264 9.28 -21.07 13.98
N GLY A 265 8.23 -20.31 13.64
CA GLY A 265 7.01 -20.15 14.46
C GLY A 265 5.77 -20.94 14.00
N ASN A 266 5.86 -21.73 12.93
CA ASN A 266 4.71 -22.40 12.31
C ASN A 266 4.87 -23.92 12.37
N PRO A 267 4.61 -24.56 13.52
CA PRO A 267 5.19 -25.87 13.81
C PRO A 267 4.73 -27.02 12.93
N LEU A 268 3.54 -26.98 12.28
CA LEU A 268 2.95 -28.19 11.69
C LEU A 268 2.09 -27.95 10.44
N ARG A 269 2.55 -28.46 9.29
CA ARG A 269 1.71 -28.84 8.13
C ARG A 269 2.21 -30.17 7.51
N ALA A 270 2.14 -31.24 8.28
CA ALA A 270 2.67 -32.55 7.88
C ALA A 270 1.59 -33.40 7.20
N SER A 271 1.30 -33.12 5.92
CA SER A 271 0.34 -33.87 5.09
C SER A 271 0.92 -35.18 4.58
N ARG A 272 1.39 -36.05 5.48
CA ARG A 272 2.17 -37.26 5.14
C ARG A 272 3.37 -36.94 4.22
N TRP A 273 3.97 -35.75 4.33
CA TRP A 273 5.07 -35.31 3.45
C TRP A 273 4.74 -35.33 1.94
N SER A 274 3.47 -35.14 1.57
CA SER A 274 3.00 -35.22 0.18
C SER A 274 3.68 -34.20 -0.74
N GLY A 275 3.96 -32.99 -0.24
CA GLY A 275 4.71 -31.97 -0.98
C GLY A 275 6.10 -32.44 -1.41
N LYS A 276 6.83 -33.13 -0.53
CA LYS A 276 8.15 -33.71 -0.87
C LYS A 276 8.03 -34.78 -1.96
N ARG A 277 7.11 -35.74 -1.81
CA ARG A 277 6.89 -36.78 -2.83
C ARG A 277 6.50 -36.20 -4.18
N ALA A 278 5.67 -35.16 -4.20
CA ALA A 278 5.28 -34.48 -5.42
C ALA A 278 6.49 -33.82 -6.12
N LEU A 279 7.39 -33.19 -5.36
CA LEU A 279 8.61 -32.59 -5.91
C LEU A 279 9.57 -33.63 -6.52
N GLU A 280 9.60 -34.87 -6.03
CA GLU A 280 10.43 -35.95 -6.59
C GLU A 280 10.10 -36.27 -8.05
N ALA A 281 8.89 -35.94 -8.53
CA ALA A 281 8.50 -36.10 -9.92
C ALA A 281 9.19 -35.09 -10.88
N ASN A 282 9.79 -34.02 -10.36
CA ASN A 282 10.55 -33.06 -11.14
C ASN A 282 11.96 -32.87 -10.56
N SER A 283 12.94 -33.44 -11.26
CA SER A 283 14.33 -33.49 -10.79
C SER A 283 15.01 -32.11 -10.68
N GLN A 284 14.43 -31.04 -11.24
CA GLN A 284 14.96 -29.67 -11.12
C GLN A 284 14.79 -29.08 -9.72
N PHE A 285 13.92 -29.64 -8.88
CA PHE A 285 13.85 -29.28 -7.45
C PHE A 285 14.90 -30.00 -6.61
N SER A 286 15.61 -30.98 -7.15
CA SER A 286 16.63 -31.75 -6.43
C SER A 286 18.02 -31.17 -6.68
N TRP A 287 18.60 -30.51 -5.67
CA TRP A 287 19.98 -30.03 -5.76
C TRP A 287 20.98 -31.15 -6.05
N SER A 288 20.79 -32.34 -5.48
CA SER A 288 21.69 -33.48 -5.69
C SER A 288 21.67 -33.98 -7.14
N HIS A 289 20.55 -33.81 -7.85
CA HIS A 289 20.45 -34.04 -9.29
C HIS A 289 21.05 -32.88 -10.09
N VAL A 290 20.59 -31.65 -9.85
CA VAL A 290 20.96 -30.46 -10.64
C VAL A 290 22.46 -30.17 -10.61
N LYS A 291 23.15 -30.47 -9.50
CA LYS A 291 24.62 -30.31 -9.40
C LYS A 291 25.43 -31.24 -10.31
N THR A 292 24.80 -32.30 -10.85
CA THR A 292 25.42 -33.22 -11.83
C THR A 292 25.19 -32.80 -13.28
N LEU A 293 24.28 -31.84 -13.49
CA LEU A 293 23.97 -31.27 -14.81
C LEU A 293 24.91 -30.12 -15.17
N GLN A 294 24.79 -29.61 -16.41
CA GLN A 294 25.53 -28.45 -16.88
C GLN A 294 25.29 -27.22 -16.00
N ASP A 295 26.28 -26.32 -15.92
CA ASP A 295 26.19 -25.13 -15.06
C ASP A 295 25.12 -24.11 -15.49
N SER A 296 24.59 -24.24 -16.70
CA SER A 296 23.43 -23.50 -17.20
C SER A 296 22.10 -23.99 -16.64
N GLU A 297 22.05 -25.16 -15.99
CA GLU A 297 20.81 -25.72 -15.48
C GLU A 297 20.43 -25.14 -14.11
N PRO A 298 19.26 -24.51 -13.99
CA PRO A 298 18.79 -23.92 -12.73
C PRO A 298 18.36 -24.99 -11.72
N VAL A 299 18.55 -24.69 -10.44
CA VAL A 299 17.90 -25.40 -9.33
C VAL A 299 16.64 -24.65 -8.93
N TYR A 300 15.50 -25.32 -8.85
CA TYR A 300 14.25 -24.66 -8.54
C TYR A 300 14.07 -24.46 -7.03
N PHE A 301 13.60 -23.27 -6.65
CA PHE A 301 13.12 -22.96 -5.32
C PHE A 301 11.78 -23.62 -5.04
N THR A 302 11.56 -23.98 -3.79
CA THR A 302 10.37 -24.66 -3.31
C THR A 302 9.43 -23.67 -2.62
N ALA A 303 8.12 -23.77 -2.85
CA ALA A 303 7.10 -23.00 -2.13
C ALA A 303 6.72 -23.69 -0.80
N GLU A 304 5.42 -23.82 -0.49
CA GLU A 304 4.89 -24.52 0.70
C GLU A 304 5.06 -26.07 0.68
N MET A 305 6.02 -26.57 -0.09
CA MET A 305 6.32 -27.99 -0.23
C MET A 305 7.17 -28.44 0.96
N MET A 306 6.58 -28.48 2.15
CA MET A 306 7.26 -28.73 3.44
C MET A 306 7.92 -30.12 3.49
N PRO A 307 9.26 -30.21 3.46
CA PRO A 307 9.97 -31.47 3.57
C PRO A 307 10.29 -31.79 5.05
N PRO A 308 10.36 -33.06 5.48
CA PRO A 308 10.71 -33.43 6.86
C PRO A 308 12.06 -32.87 7.32
N GLU A 309 13.01 -32.66 6.40
CA GLU A 309 14.32 -32.06 6.66
C GLU A 309 14.24 -30.66 7.28
N MET A 310 13.13 -29.93 7.09
CA MET A 310 12.95 -28.61 7.72
C MET A 310 12.97 -28.69 9.24
N PHE A 311 12.56 -29.82 9.83
CA PHE A 311 12.61 -30.04 11.27
C PHE A 311 14.04 -30.24 11.79
N ASP A 312 15.03 -30.41 10.91
CA ASP A 312 16.45 -30.39 11.28
C ASP A 312 17.04 -28.96 11.15
N ASP A 313 16.52 -28.16 10.23
CA ASP A 313 17.08 -26.84 9.90
C ASP A 313 16.56 -25.69 10.78
N TYR A 314 15.25 -25.69 11.06
CA TYR A 314 14.59 -24.66 11.85
C TYR A 314 14.68 -25.01 13.34
N VAL A 315 15.38 -24.16 14.11
CA VAL A 315 15.61 -24.38 15.54
C VAL A 315 14.29 -24.42 16.32
N GLY A 316 13.29 -23.65 15.90
CA GLY A 316 11.96 -23.66 16.51
C GLY A 316 11.16 -24.93 16.22
N LEU A 317 11.50 -25.64 15.13
CA LEU A 317 10.82 -26.86 14.69
C LEU A 317 11.47 -28.14 15.21
N GLN A 318 12.78 -28.12 15.49
CA GLN A 318 13.50 -29.29 16.00
C GLN A 318 12.81 -30.04 17.15
N PRO A 319 12.26 -29.37 18.18
CA PRO A 319 11.55 -30.06 19.26
C PRO A 319 10.29 -30.82 18.81
N TRP A 320 9.73 -30.47 17.66
CA TRP A 320 8.49 -31.00 17.11
C TRP A 320 8.71 -32.11 16.07
N LYS A 321 9.96 -32.47 15.77
CA LYS A 321 10.29 -33.42 14.71
C LYS A 321 9.56 -34.76 14.86
N GLU A 322 9.68 -35.39 16.03
CA GLU A 322 9.05 -36.69 16.29
C GLU A 322 7.51 -36.60 16.23
N VAL A 323 6.94 -35.52 16.76
CA VAL A 323 5.50 -35.24 16.70
C VAL A 323 5.02 -35.11 15.25
N ALA A 324 5.76 -34.38 14.41
CA ALA A 324 5.43 -34.19 13.00
C ALA A 324 5.48 -35.51 12.22
N HIS A 325 6.44 -36.41 12.53
CA HIS A 325 6.48 -37.76 11.97
C HIS A 325 5.27 -38.59 12.36
N ILE A 326 4.90 -38.59 13.65
CA ILE A 326 3.70 -39.30 14.13
C ILE A 326 2.46 -38.80 13.39
N LEU A 327 2.27 -37.48 13.28
CA LEU A 327 1.12 -36.89 12.58
C LEU A 327 1.11 -37.20 11.08
N ALA A 328 2.28 -37.19 10.43
CA ALA A 328 2.43 -37.51 9.02
C ALA A 328 2.08 -38.98 8.70
N GLU A 329 2.42 -39.90 9.61
CA GLU A 329 2.22 -41.35 9.42
C GLU A 329 0.87 -41.83 9.92
N ASP A 330 0.13 -40.99 10.64
CA ASP A 330 -1.18 -41.31 11.17
C ASP A 330 -2.21 -41.51 10.04
N ASP A 331 -2.88 -42.66 10.03
CA ASP A 331 -3.92 -43.02 9.07
C ASP A 331 -5.34 -42.96 9.67
N SER A 332 -5.47 -42.59 10.96
CA SER A 332 -6.75 -42.54 11.68
C SER A 332 -7.57 -41.27 11.38
N TRP A 333 -7.15 -40.47 10.40
CA TRP A 333 -7.81 -39.23 10.01
C TRP A 333 -9.21 -39.49 9.44
N GLY A 334 -10.25 -38.99 10.13
CA GLY A 334 -11.61 -38.97 9.59
C GLY A 334 -11.77 -37.97 8.41
N PRO A 335 -12.90 -38.00 7.69
CA PRO A 335 -13.13 -37.12 6.54
C PRO A 335 -13.11 -35.64 6.94
N LEU A 336 -12.53 -34.80 6.07
CA LEU A 336 -12.53 -33.34 6.22
C LEU A 336 -13.68 -32.66 5.48
N TYR A 337 -14.26 -33.34 4.49
CA TYR A 337 -15.33 -32.83 3.64
C TYR A 337 -16.37 -33.92 3.40
N ASP A 338 -17.63 -33.49 3.24
CA ASP A 338 -18.75 -34.31 2.79
C ASP A 338 -19.14 -33.82 1.39
N LEU A 339 -18.73 -34.57 0.36
CA LEU A 339 -18.91 -34.15 -1.03
C LEU A 339 -20.37 -34.16 -1.46
N ASP A 340 -21.18 -35.08 -0.93
CA ASP A 340 -22.61 -35.15 -1.24
C ASP A 340 -23.37 -33.97 -0.64
N GLN A 341 -22.97 -33.54 0.56
CA GLN A 341 -23.48 -32.29 1.13
C GLN A 341 -23.02 -31.09 0.29
N LEU A 342 -21.72 -30.95 0.05
CA LEU A 342 -21.20 -29.80 -0.69
C LEU A 342 -21.85 -29.66 -2.08
N ALA A 343 -22.15 -30.77 -2.76
CA ALA A 343 -22.85 -30.78 -4.05
C ALA A 343 -24.32 -30.31 -3.98
N ARG A 344 -24.97 -30.44 -2.82
CA ARG A 344 -26.35 -29.98 -2.58
C ARG A 344 -26.42 -28.73 -1.69
N ASN A 345 -25.30 -28.03 -1.53
CA ASN A 345 -25.23 -26.88 -0.65
C ASN A 345 -26.15 -25.74 -1.11
N GLU A 346 -27.05 -25.31 -0.22
CA GLU A 346 -27.95 -24.17 -0.45
C GLU A 346 -27.45 -22.87 0.20
N VAL A 347 -26.42 -22.94 1.06
CA VAL A 347 -25.80 -21.76 1.69
C VAL A 347 -25.13 -20.92 0.62
N LYS A 348 -25.35 -19.60 0.62
CA LYS A 348 -24.69 -18.71 -0.36
C LYS A 348 -23.19 -18.69 -0.11
N VAL A 349 -22.40 -19.05 -1.12
CA VAL A 349 -20.94 -19.01 -1.06
C VAL A 349 -20.39 -18.04 -2.11
N SER A 350 -19.60 -17.07 -1.67
CA SER A 350 -18.83 -16.19 -2.55
C SER A 350 -17.35 -16.46 -2.37
N ALA A 351 -16.59 -16.64 -3.44
CA ALA A 351 -15.16 -16.90 -3.37
C ALA A 351 -14.34 -15.94 -4.25
N VAL A 352 -13.22 -15.46 -3.72
CA VAL A 352 -12.16 -14.76 -4.46
C VAL A 352 -10.90 -15.60 -4.32
N THR A 353 -10.25 -15.92 -5.44
CA THR A 353 -9.05 -16.75 -5.48
C THR A 353 -8.00 -16.16 -6.43
N TYR A 354 -6.74 -16.55 -6.26
CA TYR A 354 -5.63 -16.06 -7.06
C TYR A 354 -5.42 -16.98 -8.27
N TYR A 355 -5.39 -16.40 -9.47
CA TYR A 355 -5.28 -17.17 -10.73
C TYR A 355 -3.92 -17.91 -10.83
N ASP A 356 -2.84 -17.21 -10.51
CA ASP A 356 -1.46 -17.72 -10.53
C ASP A 356 -0.99 -18.29 -9.18
N ASP A 357 -1.92 -18.76 -8.35
CA ASP A 357 -1.58 -19.33 -7.03
C ASP A 357 -0.67 -20.57 -7.18
N ILE A 358 0.48 -20.53 -6.49
CA ILE A 358 1.45 -21.64 -6.42
C ILE A 358 1.28 -22.49 -5.16
N TYR A 359 0.42 -22.06 -4.23
CA TYR A 359 0.17 -22.71 -2.93
C TYR A 359 -1.03 -23.66 -3.00
N SER A 360 -2.07 -23.33 -3.78
CA SER A 360 -3.25 -24.18 -4.00
C SER A 360 -3.73 -24.13 -5.45
N GLN A 361 -4.08 -25.27 -6.04
CA GLN A 361 -4.61 -25.33 -7.40
C GLN A 361 -6.14 -25.25 -7.44
N MET A 362 -6.66 -24.39 -8.32
CA MET A 362 -8.06 -24.38 -8.76
C MET A 362 -8.28 -25.34 -9.94
N PHE A 363 -9.39 -26.08 -9.93
CA PHE A 363 -9.86 -26.85 -11.08
C PHE A 363 -10.82 -26.02 -11.92
N TYR A 364 -10.56 -25.97 -13.22
CA TYR A 364 -11.59 -25.73 -14.23
C TYR A 364 -11.84 -27.09 -14.91
N GLU A 365 -13.05 -27.62 -14.80
CA GLU A 365 -13.59 -28.49 -15.84
C GLU A 365 -14.27 -27.57 -16.86
N ASP A 366 -14.00 -27.79 -18.14
CA ASP A 366 -14.40 -27.02 -19.34
C ASP A 366 -15.92 -26.85 -19.55
N SER A 367 -16.70 -26.47 -18.54
CA SER A 367 -18.17 -26.42 -18.59
C SER A 367 -18.81 -25.12 -18.10
N ILE A 368 -18.03 -24.08 -17.84
CA ILE A 368 -18.57 -22.72 -17.73
C ILE A 368 -18.25 -22.04 -19.05
N ASP A 369 -19.29 -21.79 -19.86
CA ASP A 369 -19.23 -21.07 -21.13
C ASP A 369 -18.23 -19.91 -21.05
N GLU A 370 -17.11 -20.04 -21.77
CA GLU A 370 -16.30 -18.90 -22.16
C GLU A 370 -17.17 -18.03 -23.07
N GLN A 371 -17.93 -17.12 -22.48
CA GLN A 371 -18.45 -15.97 -23.18
C GLN A 371 -17.42 -14.85 -23.04
N PRO A 372 -16.60 -14.58 -24.07
CA PRO A 372 -15.83 -13.36 -24.11
C PRO A 372 -16.83 -12.21 -24.24
N PHE A 373 -17.01 -11.45 -23.15
CA PHE A 373 -17.69 -10.15 -23.23
C PHE A 373 -16.75 -9.16 -23.94
N VAL A 374 -16.67 -9.31 -25.25
CA VAL A 374 -16.22 -8.27 -26.19
C VAL A 374 -17.48 -7.50 -26.57
N GLU A 375 -17.81 -6.46 -25.80
CA GLU A 375 -18.68 -5.41 -26.33
C GLU A 375 -17.82 -4.32 -26.94
N GLU A 376 -17.83 -4.31 -28.27
CA GLU A 376 -17.36 -3.24 -29.13
C GLU A 376 -18.29 -2.02 -28.95
N TYR A 377 -17.93 -1.08 -28.08
CA TYR A 377 -18.53 0.26 -28.11
C TYR A 377 -17.63 1.23 -28.88
N GLY A 378 -17.99 1.40 -30.15
CA GLY A 378 -17.68 2.59 -30.93
C GLY A 378 -18.10 3.86 -30.19
N GLY A 379 -17.36 4.94 -30.46
CA GLY A 379 -17.37 6.18 -29.69
C GLY A 379 -18.74 6.71 -29.28
N ARG A 380 -18.90 6.92 -27.97
CA ARG A 380 -19.77 7.93 -27.35
C ARG A 380 -19.30 8.21 -25.92
N ALA A 381 -19.67 9.39 -25.44
CA ALA A 381 -19.11 10.12 -24.31
C ALA A 381 -18.97 9.34 -22.99
N ALA A 382 -18.00 9.78 -22.19
CA ALA A 382 -17.66 9.30 -20.84
C ALA A 382 -18.90 9.07 -19.96
N THR A 383 -19.12 7.82 -19.58
CA THR A 383 -20.10 7.41 -18.56
C THR A 383 -19.42 6.64 -17.43
N ASN A 384 -19.59 7.16 -16.21
CA ASN A 384 -19.54 6.52 -14.89
C ASN A 384 -18.57 5.34 -14.70
N PHE A 385 -17.36 5.65 -14.26
CA PHE A 385 -16.48 4.65 -13.64
C PHE A 385 -16.85 4.50 -12.16
N GLN A 386 -17.66 3.49 -11.83
CA GLN A 386 -17.72 2.95 -10.48
C GLN A 386 -16.54 1.98 -10.30
N SER A 387 -15.86 2.08 -9.16
CA SER A 387 -14.81 1.14 -8.76
C SER A 387 -15.42 -0.24 -8.48
N PRO A 388 -14.63 -1.32 -8.58
CA PRO A 388 -15.10 -2.70 -8.36
C PRO A 388 -15.66 -2.97 -6.94
N ASP A 389 -15.34 -2.11 -5.97
CA ASP A 389 -15.74 -2.19 -4.56
C ASP A 389 -17.01 -1.37 -4.22
N GLY A 390 -17.60 -0.68 -5.20
CA GLY A 390 -18.76 0.20 -4.98
C GLY A 390 -18.47 1.50 -4.19
N GLN A 391 -17.24 1.70 -3.68
CA GLN A 391 -16.84 2.90 -2.94
C GLN A 391 -16.24 3.97 -3.86
N SER A 392 -16.88 5.14 -3.95
CA SER A 392 -16.37 6.24 -4.78
C SER A 392 -15.08 6.82 -4.20
N ARG A 393 -13.97 6.66 -4.92
CA ARG A 393 -12.67 7.28 -4.63
C ARG A 393 -12.53 8.58 -5.40
N PHE A 394 -12.11 9.64 -4.73
CA PHE A 394 -12.02 10.96 -5.35
C PHE A 394 -10.59 11.49 -5.36
N VAL A 395 -10.25 12.20 -6.43
CA VAL A 395 -8.96 12.89 -6.54
C VAL A 395 -9.22 14.36 -6.87
N PHE A 396 -8.90 15.24 -5.93
CA PHE A 396 -9.00 16.69 -6.10
C PHE A 396 -7.61 17.30 -6.24
N ALA A 397 -7.50 18.50 -6.79
CA ALA A 397 -6.27 19.31 -6.67
C ALA A 397 -6.50 20.52 -5.78
N HIS A 398 -5.52 20.82 -4.93
CA HIS A 398 -5.49 22.06 -4.15
C HIS A 398 -5.34 23.26 -5.08
N PHE A 399 -6.17 24.28 -4.91
CA PHE A 399 -6.22 25.42 -5.82
C PHE A 399 -6.14 26.72 -5.00
N MET A 400 -5.07 27.48 -5.19
CA MET A 400 -4.85 28.78 -4.55
C MET A 400 -5.70 29.85 -5.22
N VAL A 401 -6.83 30.22 -4.60
CA VAL A 401 -7.68 31.32 -5.11
C VAL A 401 -6.94 32.66 -5.01
N GLY A 402 -6.01 32.80 -4.06
CA GLY A 402 -5.10 33.93 -3.96
C GLY A 402 -4.33 34.25 -5.26
N ASN A 403 -4.06 33.24 -6.09
CA ASN A 403 -3.35 33.42 -7.36
C ASN A 403 -4.28 33.80 -8.53
N THR A 404 -5.59 33.92 -8.29
CA THR A 404 -6.59 34.16 -9.33
C THR A 404 -7.06 35.59 -9.42
N PHE A 405 -6.43 36.55 -8.74
CA PHE A 405 -6.81 37.97 -8.84
C PHE A 405 -7.11 38.43 -10.28
N PRO A 406 -6.28 38.11 -11.30
CA PRO A 406 -6.54 38.51 -12.69
C PRO A 406 -7.43 37.53 -13.49
N TYR A 407 -7.89 36.42 -12.92
CA TYR A 407 -8.67 35.41 -13.67
C TYR A 407 -10.01 35.98 -14.15
N SER A 408 -10.33 35.65 -15.40
CA SER A 408 -11.68 35.72 -15.96
C SER A 408 -12.44 34.41 -15.77
N VAL A 409 -13.74 34.42 -16.10
CA VAL A 409 -14.55 33.19 -16.16
C VAL A 409 -14.00 32.19 -17.19
N ASP A 410 -13.38 32.67 -18.27
CA ASP A 410 -12.86 31.78 -19.31
C ASP A 410 -11.51 31.15 -18.91
N ASP A 411 -10.70 31.84 -18.11
CA ASP A 411 -9.50 31.26 -17.49
C ASP A 411 -9.89 30.10 -16.55
N TRP A 412 -10.87 30.33 -15.69
CA TRP A 412 -11.46 29.27 -14.86
C TRP A 412 -11.98 28.13 -15.72
N LEU A 413 -12.75 28.41 -16.77
CA LEU A 413 -13.32 27.36 -17.63
C LEU A 413 -12.22 26.51 -18.30
N ALA A 414 -11.11 27.12 -18.71
CA ALA A 414 -9.97 26.41 -19.28
C ALA A 414 -9.34 25.45 -18.26
N ASP A 415 -9.14 25.90 -17.03
CA ASP A 415 -8.58 25.05 -15.96
C ASP A 415 -9.53 23.92 -15.57
N LEU A 416 -10.84 24.19 -15.45
CA LEU A 416 -11.85 23.17 -15.15
C LEU A 416 -11.89 22.07 -16.23
N LYS A 417 -11.85 22.46 -17.51
CA LYS A 417 -11.82 21.51 -18.62
C LYS A 417 -10.55 20.66 -18.60
N LEU A 418 -9.39 21.29 -18.40
CA LEU A 418 -8.11 20.60 -18.36
C LEU A 418 -8.06 19.61 -17.19
N ALA A 419 -8.37 20.07 -15.97
CA ALA A 419 -8.38 19.24 -14.78
C ALA A 419 -9.33 18.04 -14.92
N SER A 420 -10.55 18.28 -15.40
CA SER A 420 -11.51 17.21 -15.65
C SER A 420 -11.02 16.20 -16.68
N SER A 421 -10.42 16.67 -17.79
CA SER A 421 -9.84 15.79 -18.82
C SER A 421 -8.65 14.97 -18.30
N SER A 422 -7.96 15.46 -17.26
CA SER A 422 -6.87 14.79 -16.56
C SER A 422 -7.35 13.93 -15.38
N LEU A 423 -8.64 13.57 -15.36
CA LEU A 423 -9.28 12.66 -14.40
C LEU A 423 -9.44 13.17 -12.97
N LEU A 424 -9.18 14.47 -12.71
CA LEU A 424 -9.48 15.09 -11.41
C LEU A 424 -11.00 15.27 -11.26
N ASP A 425 -11.50 14.97 -10.06
CA ASP A 425 -12.91 15.10 -9.68
C ASP A 425 -13.28 16.52 -9.28
N GLY A 426 -12.29 17.38 -9.04
CA GLY A 426 -12.56 18.72 -8.58
C GLY A 426 -11.36 19.53 -8.10
N PHE A 427 -11.66 20.72 -7.61
CA PHE A 427 -10.72 21.57 -6.91
C PHE A 427 -11.07 21.77 -5.45
N VAL A 428 -10.05 21.75 -4.59
CA VAL A 428 -10.16 22.25 -3.22
C VAL A 428 -9.69 23.70 -3.23
N LEU A 429 -10.65 24.62 -3.16
CA LEU A 429 -10.44 26.06 -3.28
C LEU A 429 -9.90 26.60 -1.95
N ASN A 430 -8.60 26.90 -1.91
CA ASN A 430 -7.96 27.62 -0.81
C ASN A 430 -8.35 29.09 -0.86
N VAL A 431 -9.05 29.57 0.16
CA VAL A 431 -9.67 30.89 0.21
C VAL A 431 -9.29 31.67 1.47
N GLY A 432 -9.03 32.96 1.30
CA GLY A 432 -8.84 33.94 2.37
C GLY A 432 -10.09 34.76 2.71
N TRP A 433 -9.90 35.84 3.47
CA TRP A 433 -10.99 36.69 3.97
C TRP A 433 -11.40 37.82 3.01
N GLU A 434 -10.57 38.13 2.02
CA GLU A 434 -10.77 39.29 1.14
C GLU A 434 -11.96 39.12 0.17
N ASP A 435 -12.69 40.21 -0.04
CA ASP A 435 -13.90 40.23 -0.87
C ASP A 435 -13.64 39.81 -2.31
N TRP A 436 -12.52 40.24 -2.89
CA TRP A 436 -12.17 39.89 -4.27
C TRP A 436 -11.93 38.38 -4.45
N GLN A 437 -11.50 37.65 -3.41
CA GLN A 437 -11.39 36.19 -3.50
C GLN A 437 -12.78 35.54 -3.60
N ARG A 438 -13.79 36.10 -2.92
CA ARG A 438 -15.19 35.67 -3.09
C ARG A 438 -15.69 35.93 -4.50
N ASP A 439 -15.35 37.06 -5.10
CA ASP A 439 -15.69 37.35 -6.49
C ASP A 439 -15.06 36.34 -7.46
N ARG A 440 -13.79 35.96 -7.24
CA ARG A 440 -13.12 34.93 -8.04
C ARG A 440 -13.69 33.53 -7.84
N VAL A 441 -14.17 33.20 -6.63
CA VAL A 441 -14.95 31.97 -6.40
C VAL A 441 -16.27 32.01 -7.16
N ALA A 442 -16.99 33.14 -7.15
CA ALA A 442 -18.21 33.29 -7.94
C ALA A 442 -17.95 33.11 -9.44
N ASP A 443 -16.82 33.63 -9.96
CA ASP A 443 -16.35 33.37 -11.32
C ASP A 443 -16.13 31.88 -11.61
N CYS A 444 -15.50 31.16 -10.69
CA CYS A 444 -15.31 29.72 -10.79
C CYS A 444 -16.64 28.97 -10.91
N PHE A 445 -17.64 29.29 -10.09
CA PHE A 445 -18.97 28.67 -10.19
C PHE A 445 -19.72 29.07 -11.47
N ARG A 446 -19.56 30.30 -11.97
CA ARG A 446 -20.07 30.71 -13.28
C ARG A 446 -19.41 29.92 -14.41
N ALA A 447 -18.11 29.67 -14.34
CA ALA A 447 -17.39 28.85 -15.29
C ALA A 447 -17.86 27.38 -15.23
N ALA A 448 -18.04 26.82 -14.04
CA ALA A 448 -18.51 25.47 -13.84
C ALA A 448 -19.95 25.24 -14.35
N ALA A 449 -20.79 26.28 -14.33
CA ALA A 449 -22.12 26.24 -14.95
C ALA A 449 -22.08 26.13 -16.49
N LYS A 450 -20.96 26.49 -17.12
CA LYS A 450 -20.74 26.31 -18.57
C LYS A 450 -20.23 24.90 -18.94
N LEU A 451 -19.91 24.04 -17.97
CA LEU A 451 -19.51 22.66 -18.24
C LEU A 451 -20.74 21.82 -18.61
N PRO A 452 -20.60 20.82 -19.51
CA PRO A 452 -21.66 19.85 -19.77
C PRO A 452 -22.20 19.24 -18.48
N GLU A 453 -23.50 18.94 -18.42
CA GLU A 453 -24.11 18.26 -17.26
C GLU A 453 -23.48 16.89 -16.99
N SER A 454 -22.98 16.22 -18.04
CA SER A 454 -22.26 14.95 -17.93
C SER A 454 -20.89 15.08 -17.26
N THR A 455 -20.30 16.28 -17.24
CA THR A 455 -19.00 16.52 -16.58
C THR A 455 -19.20 16.54 -15.08
N ARG A 456 -18.74 15.50 -14.38
CA ARG A 456 -18.70 15.47 -12.92
C ARG A 456 -17.43 16.14 -12.42
N PHE A 457 -17.55 17.40 -12.04
CA PHE A 457 -16.48 18.19 -11.44
C PHE A 457 -17.06 19.03 -10.30
N SER A 458 -16.40 18.98 -9.13
CA SER A 458 -16.93 19.56 -7.90
C SER A 458 -15.91 20.40 -7.13
N PHE A 459 -16.38 21.14 -6.13
CA PHE A 459 -15.56 22.04 -5.32
C PHE A 459 -15.67 21.73 -3.82
N ILE A 460 -14.54 21.86 -3.13
CA ILE A 460 -14.45 21.85 -1.66
C ILE A 460 -13.84 23.18 -1.25
N PHE A 461 -14.38 23.85 -0.23
CA PHE A 461 -13.69 25.02 0.34
C PHE A 461 -12.62 24.57 1.31
N SER A 462 -11.41 25.11 1.18
CA SER A 462 -10.33 25.04 2.16
C SER A 462 -10.10 26.44 2.72
N PHE A 463 -10.58 26.73 3.91
CA PHE A 463 -10.38 28.03 4.53
C PHE A 463 -8.91 28.16 5.00
N ASP A 464 -8.20 29.17 4.51
CA ASP A 464 -6.82 29.42 4.93
C ASP A 464 -6.81 30.16 6.27
N MET A 465 -6.71 29.40 7.35
CA MET A 465 -6.75 29.92 8.71
C MET A 465 -5.43 30.57 9.14
N THR A 466 -4.42 30.60 8.27
CA THR A 466 -3.23 31.45 8.48
C THR A 466 -3.47 32.90 8.07
N SER A 467 -4.50 33.15 7.23
CA SER A 467 -4.90 34.50 6.81
C SER A 467 -6.24 34.95 7.40
N ILE A 468 -7.21 34.04 7.57
CA ILE A 468 -8.53 34.34 8.12
C ILE A 468 -8.44 34.45 9.65
N PRO A 469 -8.95 35.52 10.28
CA PRO A 469 -8.99 35.62 11.73
C PRO A 469 -9.90 34.54 12.35
N GLY A 470 -9.55 34.05 13.53
CA GLY A 470 -10.32 33.02 14.25
C GLY A 470 -10.32 33.23 15.76
N ASN A 471 -10.30 34.48 16.21
CA ASN A 471 -10.13 34.87 17.61
C ASN A 471 -11.46 35.25 18.28
N SER A 472 -12.37 35.88 17.53
CA SER A 472 -13.67 36.33 18.02
C SER A 472 -14.80 35.45 17.47
N ALA A 473 -15.94 35.40 18.17
CA ALA A 473 -17.11 34.69 17.67
C ALA A 473 -17.62 35.28 16.35
N GLY A 474 -17.44 36.59 16.14
CA GLY A 474 -17.78 37.25 14.88
C GLY A 474 -17.02 36.65 13.69
N ASP A 475 -15.76 36.29 13.85
CA ASP A 475 -14.89 35.89 12.74
C ASP A 475 -15.43 34.73 11.88
N VAL A 476 -16.36 33.91 12.41
CA VAL A 476 -17.10 32.89 11.63
C VAL A 476 -17.81 33.45 10.40
N GLN A 477 -18.14 34.76 10.39
CA GLN A 477 -18.77 35.46 9.27
C GLN A 477 -17.98 35.34 7.96
N TYR A 478 -16.64 35.28 8.03
CA TYR A 478 -15.81 35.13 6.84
C TYR A 478 -16.01 33.77 6.18
N LEU A 479 -16.22 32.72 6.97
CA LEU A 479 -16.53 31.37 6.46
C LEU A 479 -17.99 31.29 5.98
N LYS A 480 -18.92 31.89 6.75
CA LYS A 480 -20.35 31.93 6.39
C LYS A 480 -20.58 32.60 5.04
N ALA A 481 -19.87 33.69 4.72
CA ALA A 481 -20.05 34.41 3.45
C ALA A 481 -19.84 33.52 2.20
N TYR A 482 -18.80 32.67 2.20
CA TYR A 482 -18.61 31.68 1.13
C TYR A 482 -19.69 30.60 1.17
N TYR A 483 -19.97 30.09 2.37
CA TYR A 483 -20.82 28.93 2.56
C TYR A 483 -22.30 29.21 2.24
N GLU A 484 -22.84 30.37 2.65
CA GLU A 484 -24.21 30.82 2.34
C GLU A 484 -24.47 30.86 0.84
N THR A 485 -23.50 31.39 0.09
CA THR A 485 -23.62 31.57 -1.36
C THR A 485 -23.57 30.25 -2.12
N HIS A 486 -22.68 29.33 -1.71
CA HIS A 486 -22.32 28.19 -2.56
C HIS A 486 -22.64 26.83 -1.98
N ALA A 487 -22.88 26.66 -0.67
CA ALA A 487 -23.02 25.34 -0.06
C ALA A 487 -24.15 24.49 -0.65
N ARG A 488 -25.20 25.10 -1.23
CA ARG A 488 -26.31 24.39 -1.90
C ARG A 488 -26.10 24.19 -3.41
N ASN A 489 -25.04 24.74 -3.98
CA ASN A 489 -24.77 24.60 -5.40
C ASN A 489 -24.50 23.12 -5.76
N PRO A 490 -25.05 22.61 -6.88
CA PRO A 490 -24.82 21.22 -7.30
C PRO A 490 -23.36 20.90 -7.63
N ARG A 491 -22.52 21.92 -7.84
CA ARG A 491 -21.07 21.78 -8.04
C ARG A 491 -20.28 21.77 -6.73
N MET A 492 -20.90 22.01 -5.56
CA MET A 492 -20.22 21.72 -4.30
C MET A 492 -20.14 20.21 -4.09
N PHE A 493 -18.97 19.72 -3.69
CA PHE A 493 -18.80 18.32 -3.34
C PHE A 493 -19.63 18.01 -2.09
N LYS A 494 -20.55 17.06 -2.26
CA LYS A 494 -21.39 16.54 -1.18
C LYS A 494 -20.82 15.20 -0.76
N HIS A 495 -20.49 15.04 0.51
CA HIS A 495 -19.97 13.77 1.00
C HIS A 495 -20.99 12.65 0.74
N PRO A 496 -20.60 11.53 0.09
CA PRO A 496 -21.57 10.55 -0.43
C PRO A 496 -22.48 9.92 0.63
N ARG A 497 -21.99 9.77 1.88
CA ARG A 497 -22.75 9.10 2.95
C ARG A 497 -23.67 10.04 3.73
N THR A 498 -23.36 11.33 3.77
CA THR A 498 -24.07 12.30 4.65
C THR A 498 -24.82 13.37 3.87
N GLY A 499 -24.50 13.57 2.59
CA GLY A 499 -25.02 14.68 1.78
C GLY A 499 -24.52 16.06 2.20
N GLY A 500 -23.66 16.15 3.22
CA GLY A 500 -23.11 17.40 3.72
C GLY A 500 -22.15 18.04 2.73
N ALA A 501 -22.18 19.37 2.59
CA ALA A 501 -21.19 20.10 1.81
C ALA A 501 -19.82 19.95 2.49
N THR A 502 -18.86 19.39 1.75
CA THR A 502 -17.53 19.16 2.29
C THR A 502 -16.75 20.46 2.37
N ILE A 503 -16.15 20.71 3.53
CA ILE A 503 -15.26 21.83 3.81
C ILE A 503 -13.98 21.31 4.48
N SER A 504 -12.90 22.04 4.30
CA SER A 504 -11.57 21.79 4.82
C SER A 504 -10.95 23.11 5.29
N THR A 505 -9.74 23.03 5.83
CA THR A 505 -8.91 24.18 6.20
C THR A 505 -7.46 23.90 5.86
N PHE A 506 -6.68 24.96 5.67
CA PHE A 506 -5.25 24.92 5.89
C PHE A 506 -4.97 25.55 7.26
N SER A 507 -4.32 24.80 8.17
CA SER A 507 -4.19 25.16 9.59
C SER A 507 -5.56 25.37 10.27
N GLY A 508 -5.58 26.10 11.39
CA GLY A 508 -6.76 26.40 12.20
C GLY A 508 -6.67 25.87 13.63
N GLU A 509 -5.59 25.17 13.98
CA GLU A 509 -5.39 24.59 15.31
C GLU A 509 -5.26 25.62 16.45
N ASN A 510 -5.00 26.89 16.10
CA ASN A 510 -4.92 27.99 17.06
C ASN A 510 -6.20 28.85 17.12
N CYS A 511 -7.19 28.57 16.27
CA CYS A 511 -8.44 29.35 16.22
C CYS A 511 -9.42 28.90 17.30
N THR A 512 -9.95 29.85 18.07
CA THR A 512 -10.91 29.57 19.17
C THR A 512 -12.30 30.15 18.93
N PHE A 513 -12.45 31.09 18.00
CA PHE A 513 -13.71 31.81 17.70
C PHE A 513 -14.41 32.33 18.97
N GLY A 514 -13.63 32.80 19.95
CA GLY A 514 -14.13 33.30 21.24
C GLY A 514 -14.71 32.23 22.17
N GLN A 515 -14.54 30.94 21.87
CA GLN A 515 -15.14 29.82 22.63
C GLN A 515 -14.19 29.20 23.68
N GLY A 516 -13.07 29.85 23.98
CA GLY A 516 -12.12 29.44 25.02
C GLY A 516 -11.17 28.30 24.64
N SER A 517 -11.49 27.47 23.64
CA SER A 517 -10.60 26.43 23.12
C SER A 517 -10.77 26.19 21.62
N MET A 518 -9.80 25.52 20.99
CA MET A 518 -9.88 25.10 19.59
C MET A 518 -11.07 24.16 19.35
N GLU A 519 -11.25 23.18 20.22
CA GLU A 519 -12.32 22.18 20.13
C GLU A 519 -13.70 22.82 20.14
N ASN A 520 -13.93 23.74 21.09
CA ASN A 520 -15.20 24.47 21.20
C ASN A 520 -15.37 25.46 20.05
N GLY A 521 -14.28 26.10 19.60
CA GLY A 521 -14.27 27.02 18.47
C GLY A 521 -14.73 26.36 17.18
N TRP A 522 -14.14 25.21 16.84
CA TRP A 522 -14.53 24.48 15.63
C TRP A 522 -15.91 23.82 15.75
N ALA A 523 -16.33 23.42 16.95
CA ALA A 523 -17.71 22.99 17.18
C ALA A 523 -18.72 24.13 16.97
N TYR A 524 -18.38 25.35 17.39
CA TYR A 524 -19.15 26.56 17.11
C TYR A 524 -19.23 26.84 15.60
N VAL A 525 -18.10 26.85 14.89
CA VAL A 525 -18.06 27.07 13.44
C VAL A 525 -18.92 26.05 12.70
N LYS A 526 -18.73 24.75 12.97
CA LYS A 526 -19.50 23.70 12.29
C LYS A 526 -21.00 23.83 12.52
N ARG A 527 -21.42 24.22 13.73
CA ARG A 527 -22.84 24.48 14.04
C ARG A 527 -23.38 25.67 13.23
N GLU A 528 -22.65 26.78 13.19
CA GLU A 528 -23.03 27.98 12.44
C GLU A 528 -23.15 27.70 10.94
N LEU A 529 -22.21 26.93 10.36
CA LEU A 529 -22.29 26.52 8.96
C LEU A 529 -23.42 25.52 8.72
N SER A 530 -23.63 24.57 9.63
CA SER A 530 -24.71 23.57 9.51
C SER A 530 -26.11 24.18 9.61
N ALA A 531 -26.26 25.33 10.28
CA ALA A 531 -27.51 26.10 10.27
C ALA A 531 -27.86 26.67 8.88
N ILE A 532 -26.84 26.87 8.04
CA ILE A 532 -27.02 27.28 6.64
C ILE A 532 -27.30 26.05 5.79
N ALA A 533 -26.41 25.06 5.78
CA ALA A 533 -26.57 23.80 5.05
C ALA A 533 -25.69 22.73 5.72
N PRO A 534 -26.06 21.43 5.72
CA PRO A 534 -25.29 20.40 6.40
C PRO A 534 -23.81 20.43 6.01
N ALA A 535 -22.91 20.62 6.97
CA ALA A 535 -21.47 20.77 6.75
C ALA A 535 -20.74 19.47 7.10
N TYR A 536 -19.78 19.08 6.26
CA TYR A 536 -18.92 17.91 6.46
C TYR A 536 -17.46 18.35 6.50
N PHE A 537 -16.82 18.29 7.67
CA PHE A 537 -15.56 19.00 7.95
C PHE A 537 -14.34 18.08 8.03
N ILE A 538 -13.38 18.29 7.12
CA ILE A 538 -12.13 17.53 6.99
C ILE A 538 -10.93 18.50 7.06
N PRO A 539 -10.51 18.98 8.24
CA PRO A 539 -9.44 19.96 8.35
C PRO A 539 -8.03 19.39 8.15
N ALA A 540 -7.10 20.24 7.70
CA ALA A 540 -5.65 20.03 7.85
C ALA A 540 -5.12 20.81 9.05
N PHE A 541 -5.37 20.28 10.25
CA PHE A 541 -4.74 20.79 11.47
C PHE A 541 -3.34 20.24 11.65
N PHE A 542 -2.40 21.11 12.00
CA PHE A 542 -1.00 20.74 12.27
C PHE A 542 -0.82 20.34 13.74
N ILE A 543 -1.54 19.30 14.16
CA ILE A 543 -1.56 18.78 15.53
C ILE A 543 -1.22 17.30 15.56
N ASN A 544 -0.83 16.79 16.73
CA ASN A 544 -0.68 15.35 16.94
C ASN A 544 -2.05 14.65 16.73
N PRO A 545 -2.14 13.61 15.85
CA PRO A 545 -3.38 12.91 15.57
C PRO A 545 -4.08 12.33 16.80
N ALA A 546 -3.35 11.98 17.87
CA ALA A 546 -3.91 11.51 19.15
C ALA A 546 -4.98 12.43 19.75
N ARG A 547 -5.04 13.70 19.34
CA ARG A 547 -6.07 14.66 19.76
C ARG A 547 -7.42 14.50 19.05
N TYR A 548 -7.48 13.86 17.88
CA TYR A 548 -8.70 13.78 17.05
C TYR A 548 -9.96 13.25 17.77
N PRO A 549 -9.88 12.26 18.67
CA PRO A 549 -11.07 11.77 19.38
C PRO A 549 -11.75 12.84 20.23
N GLY A 550 -10.99 13.83 20.73
CA GLY A 550 -11.51 14.95 21.52
C GLY A 550 -12.13 16.08 20.68
N ILE A 551 -11.97 16.07 19.36
CA ILE A 551 -12.42 17.14 18.46
C ILE A 551 -13.70 16.68 17.75
N THR A 552 -14.85 16.96 18.36
CA THR A 552 -16.17 16.51 17.87
C THR A 552 -16.60 17.19 16.57
N ALA A 553 -16.02 18.34 16.24
CA ALA A 553 -16.29 19.05 15.00
C ALA A 553 -15.77 18.31 13.76
N MET A 554 -14.74 17.47 13.89
CA MET A 554 -14.11 16.81 12.75
C MET A 554 -14.94 15.61 12.25
N ASP A 555 -15.31 15.63 10.97
CA ASP A 555 -15.87 14.46 10.26
C ASP A 555 -14.77 13.66 9.52
N GLY A 556 -13.56 14.20 9.47
CA GLY A 556 -12.39 13.61 8.84
C GLY A 556 -11.12 14.35 9.20
N ALA A 557 -10.00 13.96 8.63
CA ALA A 557 -8.76 14.75 8.67
C ALA A 557 -8.04 14.70 7.33
N PHE A 558 -7.33 15.79 7.03
CA PHE A 558 -6.45 15.91 5.88
C PHE A 558 -5.00 15.98 6.36
N ASN A 559 -4.19 14.99 6.01
CA ASN A 559 -2.75 15.04 6.29
C ASN A 559 -2.01 15.80 5.17
N TRP A 560 -1.96 17.13 5.26
CA TRP A 560 -1.22 17.99 4.33
C TRP A 560 0.26 17.56 4.19
N ASN A 561 0.92 17.32 5.33
CA ASN A 561 2.33 16.97 5.37
C ASN A 561 2.62 15.57 4.80
N GLY A 562 1.59 14.74 4.58
CA GLY A 562 1.71 13.44 3.92
C GLY A 562 2.22 13.52 2.47
N GLY A 563 2.24 14.71 1.87
CA GLY A 563 2.80 14.93 0.53
C GLY A 563 4.33 14.77 0.46
N TRP A 564 5.04 14.90 1.58
CA TRP A 564 6.50 14.94 1.62
C TRP A 564 7.07 14.22 2.85
N PRO A 565 8.34 13.77 2.81
CA PRO A 565 9.03 13.23 3.98
C PRO A 565 9.46 14.35 4.93
N VAL A 566 8.54 14.98 5.65
CA VAL A 566 8.83 16.17 6.49
C VAL A 566 9.69 15.89 7.73
N ASN A 567 9.88 14.61 8.10
CA ASN A 567 10.64 14.20 9.28
C ASN A 567 12.15 14.11 9.06
N ILE A 568 12.64 14.25 7.82
CA ILE A 568 14.08 14.31 7.53
C ILE A 568 14.58 15.75 7.46
N ASN A 569 15.84 15.96 7.84
CA ASN A 569 16.48 17.27 7.82
C ASN A 569 17.96 17.16 7.49
N ALA A 570 18.67 18.29 7.41
CA ALA A 570 20.08 18.34 7.02
C ALA A 570 21.04 17.50 7.90
N SER A 571 20.62 17.11 9.11
CA SER A 571 21.39 16.25 10.03
C SER A 571 21.07 14.76 9.88
N SER A 572 20.05 14.39 9.10
CA SER A 572 19.69 12.98 8.85
C SER A 572 20.81 12.24 8.11
N SER A 573 20.95 10.93 8.38
CA SER A 573 21.95 10.12 7.70
C SER A 573 21.61 9.97 6.21
N ARG A 574 22.60 9.66 5.36
CA ARG A 574 22.34 9.45 3.93
C ARG A 574 21.33 8.32 3.69
N GLN A 575 21.37 7.28 4.52
CA GLN A 575 20.43 6.15 4.45
C GLN A 575 18.98 6.56 4.75
N ASP A 576 18.77 7.56 5.62
CA ASP A 576 17.43 8.07 5.92
C ASP A 576 16.92 9.06 4.86
N ILE A 577 17.86 9.76 4.21
CA ILE A 577 17.57 10.72 3.13
C ILE A 577 17.22 9.98 1.83
N GLU A 578 17.92 8.90 1.49
CA GLU A 578 17.64 8.12 0.28
C GLU A 578 16.40 7.24 0.44
N ASN A 579 15.47 7.37 -0.50
CA ASN A 579 14.20 6.67 -0.50
C ASN A 579 13.47 6.75 0.86
N PRO A 580 13.21 7.96 1.39
CA PRO A 580 12.68 8.12 2.74
C PRO A 580 11.32 7.46 2.86
N ARG A 581 10.95 7.04 4.09
CA ARG A 581 9.63 6.48 4.37
C ARG A 581 8.56 7.55 4.18
N LEU A 582 7.39 7.11 3.72
CA LEU A 582 6.22 7.95 3.45
C LEU A 582 5.04 7.53 4.35
N ASP A 583 5.34 7.11 5.57
CA ASP A 583 4.41 6.43 6.50
C ASP A 583 3.68 7.38 7.47
N SER A 584 3.78 8.70 7.27
CA SER A 584 3.15 9.68 8.17
C SER A 584 1.63 9.55 8.25
N ASP A 585 0.96 9.09 7.19
CA ASP A 585 -0.49 8.85 7.20
C ASP A 585 -0.93 7.79 8.21
N ASN A 586 -0.05 6.86 8.60
CA ASN A 586 -0.44 5.73 9.45
C ASN A 586 -0.99 6.18 10.80
N GLU A 587 -0.41 7.21 11.41
CA GLU A 587 -0.87 7.73 12.70
C GLU A 587 -2.25 8.39 12.59
N HIS A 588 -2.48 9.15 11.52
CA HIS A 588 -3.79 9.74 11.22
C HIS A 588 -4.85 8.67 11.01
N LEU A 589 -4.55 7.67 10.18
CA LEU A 589 -5.46 6.58 9.85
C LEU A 589 -5.76 5.65 11.03
N GLN A 590 -4.83 5.46 11.96
CA GLN A 590 -5.06 4.67 13.18
C GLN A 590 -5.94 5.42 14.20
N THR A 591 -5.86 6.75 14.21
CA THR A 591 -6.54 7.55 15.23
C THR A 591 -7.91 8.06 14.78
N LEU A 592 -8.13 8.21 13.47
CA LEU A 592 -9.46 8.45 12.92
C LEU A 592 -10.32 7.19 13.08
N SER A 593 -11.32 7.26 13.95
CA SER A 593 -12.27 6.17 14.22
C SER A 593 -13.70 6.52 13.79
N GLY A 594 -14.59 5.52 13.76
CA GLY A 594 -16.04 5.74 13.55
C GLY A 594 -16.40 6.14 12.12
N GLY A 595 -15.66 5.63 11.12
CA GLY A 595 -15.94 5.87 9.71
C GLY A 595 -15.69 7.30 9.23
N ARG A 596 -14.91 8.11 9.96
CA ARG A 596 -14.51 9.46 9.55
C ARG A 596 -13.65 9.43 8.27
N THR A 597 -13.78 10.46 7.44
CA THR A 597 -13.10 10.53 6.14
C THR A 597 -11.61 10.81 6.31
N PHE A 598 -10.74 10.08 5.62
CA PHE A 598 -9.34 10.44 5.50
C PHE A 598 -9.03 11.00 4.11
N MET A 599 -8.46 12.20 4.11
CA MET A 599 -7.93 12.85 2.91
C MET A 599 -6.40 12.79 2.94
N ALA A 600 -5.78 12.22 1.91
CA ALA A 600 -4.33 12.06 1.82
C ALA A 600 -3.72 13.05 0.83
N ALA A 601 -2.55 13.60 1.15
CA ALA A 601 -1.81 14.47 0.26
C ALA A 601 -0.90 13.68 -0.69
N VAL A 602 -0.77 14.18 -1.93
CA VAL A 602 0.30 13.80 -2.86
C VAL A 602 0.86 15.05 -3.53
N SER A 603 2.18 15.17 -3.62
CA SER A 603 2.84 16.33 -4.20
C SER A 603 4.14 15.93 -4.90
N PRO A 604 4.50 16.56 -6.03
CA PRO A 604 5.72 16.21 -6.73
C PRO A 604 6.99 16.81 -6.13
N TRP A 605 6.91 18.01 -5.58
CA TRP A 605 8.07 18.83 -5.23
C TRP A 605 7.71 19.83 -4.13
N PHE A 606 8.69 20.53 -3.54
CA PHE A 606 8.43 21.69 -2.69
C PHE A 606 9.68 22.56 -2.61
N PHE A 607 9.55 23.81 -3.01
CA PHE A 607 10.59 24.82 -2.87
C PHE A 607 10.00 26.22 -2.84
N THR A 608 10.46 27.02 -1.89
CA THR A 608 10.09 28.43 -1.71
C THR A 608 11.34 29.26 -1.49
N HIS A 609 11.36 30.50 -1.98
CA HIS A 609 12.56 31.35 -1.98
C HIS A 609 12.31 32.83 -1.64
N TYR A 610 11.37 33.09 -0.73
CA TYR A 610 11.07 34.43 -0.29
C TYR A 610 12.09 34.92 0.75
N GLY A 611 12.77 36.02 0.46
CA GLY A 611 13.81 36.58 1.33
C GLY A 611 13.29 37.30 2.59
N PRO A 612 14.19 37.70 3.50
CA PRO A 612 13.84 38.34 4.78
C PRO A 612 13.03 39.63 4.66
N ASN A 613 13.17 40.36 3.54
CA ASN A 613 12.43 41.60 3.26
C ASN A 613 11.03 41.35 2.66
N SER A 614 10.58 40.10 2.65
CA SER A 614 9.27 39.67 2.13
C SER A 614 8.62 38.70 3.14
N TRP A 615 8.09 37.56 2.69
CA TRP A 615 7.48 36.54 3.57
C TRP A 615 8.49 35.69 4.34
N ASN A 616 9.81 35.90 4.15
CA ASN A 616 10.89 35.20 4.85
C ASN A 616 10.72 33.66 4.86
N LYS A 617 10.36 33.12 3.69
CA LYS A 617 9.92 31.75 3.49
C LYS A 617 10.88 31.07 2.50
N ASN A 618 11.92 30.43 3.01
CA ASN A 618 13.05 29.92 2.22
C ASN A 618 13.53 28.52 2.65
N TRP A 619 12.94 27.46 2.11
CA TRP A 619 13.31 26.07 2.39
C TRP A 619 12.82 25.12 1.28
N ILE A 620 13.24 23.86 1.39
CA ILE A 620 12.75 22.77 0.55
C ILE A 620 12.21 21.61 1.40
N TYR A 621 11.32 20.83 0.80
CA TYR A 621 11.14 19.42 1.16
C TYR A 621 11.75 18.54 0.06
N ARG A 622 12.25 17.35 0.43
CA ARG A 622 12.85 16.44 -0.55
C ARG A 622 11.79 15.91 -1.51
N GLY A 623 11.87 16.29 -2.79
CA GLY A 623 11.07 15.73 -3.89
C GLY A 623 11.80 14.67 -4.74
N ASP A 624 13.02 14.32 -4.36
CA ASP A 624 13.88 13.34 -5.02
C ASP A 624 13.38 11.89 -4.89
N ASP A 625 14.13 10.93 -5.46
CA ASP A 625 13.81 9.50 -5.45
C ASP A 625 12.46 9.18 -6.07
N TRP A 626 12.10 9.91 -7.14
CA TRP A 626 10.78 9.79 -7.75
C TRP A 626 9.63 9.94 -6.75
N LEU A 627 9.74 10.88 -5.78
CA LEU A 627 8.75 11.08 -4.70
C LEU A 627 7.32 11.01 -5.22
N PHE A 628 7.00 11.77 -6.28
CA PHE A 628 5.66 11.84 -6.82
C PHE A 628 5.08 10.47 -7.18
N VAL A 629 5.90 9.66 -7.86
CA VAL A 629 5.53 8.29 -8.27
C VAL A 629 5.46 7.38 -7.06
N ARG A 630 6.45 7.41 -6.16
CA ARG A 630 6.46 6.54 -4.98
C ARG A 630 5.27 6.81 -4.07
N ARG A 631 4.91 8.08 -3.89
CA ARG A 631 3.77 8.49 -3.09
C ARG A 631 2.46 8.03 -3.74
N TRP A 632 2.30 8.21 -5.04
CA TRP A 632 1.15 7.65 -5.75
C TRP A 632 1.07 6.12 -5.66
N GLN A 633 2.19 5.41 -5.84
CA GLN A 633 2.23 3.95 -5.71
C GLN A 633 1.79 3.49 -4.31
N GLN A 634 2.22 4.20 -3.27
CA GLN A 634 1.79 3.95 -1.91
C GLN A 634 0.28 4.21 -1.75
N LEU A 635 -0.24 5.35 -2.20
CA LEU A 635 -1.66 5.69 -2.11
C LEU A 635 -2.55 4.69 -2.84
N VAL A 636 -2.12 4.19 -4.00
CA VAL A 636 -2.81 3.10 -4.72
C VAL A 636 -2.80 1.80 -3.89
N SER A 637 -1.66 1.43 -3.28
CA SER A 637 -1.57 0.22 -2.46
C SER A 637 -2.40 0.25 -1.16
N MET A 638 -2.72 1.44 -0.65
CA MET A 638 -3.51 1.61 0.57
C MET A 638 -4.88 2.25 0.29
N ARG A 639 -5.31 2.25 -0.98
CA ARG A 639 -6.49 3.01 -1.46
C ARG A 639 -7.77 2.72 -0.69
N ASP A 640 -7.89 1.52 -0.12
CA ASP A 640 -9.08 1.10 0.61
C ASP A 640 -9.24 1.86 1.94
N ARG A 641 -8.18 2.51 2.42
CA ARG A 641 -8.16 3.36 3.61
C ARG A 641 -8.17 4.85 3.29
N ILE A 642 -8.21 5.23 2.01
CA ILE A 642 -8.13 6.62 1.55
C ILE A 642 -9.41 6.96 0.80
N ASP A 643 -10.21 7.88 1.33
CA ASP A 643 -11.45 8.30 0.67
C ASP A 643 -11.17 9.32 -0.45
N ILE A 644 -10.27 10.26 -0.16
CA ILE A 644 -9.95 11.39 -1.02
C ILE A 644 -8.44 11.54 -1.09
N VAL A 645 -7.90 11.68 -2.31
CA VAL A 645 -6.54 12.17 -2.53
C VAL A 645 -6.62 13.63 -2.93
N GLN A 646 -5.82 14.46 -2.28
CA GLN A 646 -5.61 15.85 -2.69
C GLN A 646 -4.20 16.01 -3.26
N VAL A 647 -4.15 16.33 -4.56
CA VAL A 647 -2.91 16.72 -5.22
C VAL A 647 -2.55 18.14 -4.79
N ILE A 648 -1.39 18.30 -4.16
CA ILE A 648 -0.84 19.59 -3.73
C ILE A 648 0.27 19.94 -4.72
N SER A 649 0.04 20.84 -5.68
CA SER A 649 -1.18 21.62 -5.93
C SER A 649 -1.46 21.80 -7.43
N TRP A 650 -2.56 22.45 -7.78
CA TRP A 650 -2.84 22.88 -9.15
C TRP A 650 -1.99 24.10 -9.54
N ASN A 651 -1.94 25.15 -8.71
CA ASN A 651 -1.41 26.46 -9.10
C ASN A 651 -0.66 27.21 -7.98
N ASP A 652 -0.07 26.51 -7.02
CA ASP A 652 0.77 27.17 -6.01
C ASP A 652 2.21 27.34 -6.51
N TYR A 653 2.44 28.43 -7.23
CA TYR A 653 3.71 28.68 -7.93
C TYR A 653 4.85 29.00 -6.98
N GLY A 654 4.59 29.82 -5.96
CA GLY A 654 5.60 30.27 -5.01
C GLY A 654 6.27 29.12 -4.24
N GLU A 655 5.56 28.01 -4.07
CA GLU A 655 6.01 26.82 -3.36
C GLU A 655 6.42 25.67 -4.30
N SER A 656 6.43 25.93 -5.61
CA SER A 656 7.01 25.07 -6.65
C SER A 656 6.39 23.67 -6.78
N HIS A 657 5.19 23.46 -6.24
CA HIS A 657 4.55 22.14 -6.22
C HIS A 657 3.30 22.04 -7.09
N TYR A 658 3.07 23.04 -7.94
CA TYR A 658 1.99 23.07 -8.92
C TYR A 658 2.18 22.00 -10.01
N ILE A 659 1.09 21.47 -10.52
CA ILE A 659 1.06 20.61 -11.72
C ILE A 659 0.23 21.20 -12.87
N GLY A 660 -0.58 22.22 -12.58
CA GLY A 660 -1.35 22.95 -13.59
C GLY A 660 -0.50 23.96 -14.35
N PRO A 661 -1.03 24.50 -15.45
CA PRO A 661 -0.33 25.52 -16.23
C PRO A 661 -0.08 26.80 -15.43
N ILE A 662 1.06 27.44 -15.64
CA ILE A 662 1.37 28.74 -15.03
C ILE A 662 0.45 29.81 -15.62
N LYS A 663 -0.47 30.31 -14.80
CA LYS A 663 -1.49 31.32 -15.12
C LYS A 663 -1.78 32.21 -13.91
N GLY A 664 -2.31 33.40 -14.18
CA GLY A 664 -2.78 34.31 -13.14
C GLY A 664 -1.64 35.04 -12.44
N ALA A 665 -1.78 35.24 -11.14
CA ALA A 665 -0.78 35.91 -10.33
C ALA A 665 0.22 34.92 -9.73
N GLN A 666 1.48 35.34 -9.68
CA GLN A 666 2.59 34.63 -9.02
C GLN A 666 3.38 35.63 -8.16
N PRO A 667 2.82 36.08 -7.02
CA PRO A 667 3.38 37.19 -6.25
C PRO A 667 4.85 36.96 -5.86
N ASN A 668 5.76 37.77 -6.42
CA ASN A 668 7.21 37.76 -6.20
C ASN A 668 7.92 36.39 -6.35
N SER A 669 7.41 35.49 -7.18
CA SER A 669 8.01 34.16 -7.44
C SER A 669 8.55 33.97 -8.86
N GLN A 670 8.45 34.99 -9.71
CA GLN A 670 8.93 35.03 -11.10
C GLN A 670 10.35 34.48 -11.25
N ALA A 671 11.25 34.85 -10.33
CA ALA A 671 12.66 34.49 -10.40
C ALA A 671 12.95 32.97 -10.36
N TRP A 672 12.03 32.15 -9.83
CA TRP A 672 12.17 30.68 -9.83
C TRP A 672 11.03 29.90 -10.50
N VAL A 673 9.96 30.59 -10.89
CA VAL A 673 8.78 30.00 -11.57
C VAL A 673 8.86 30.17 -13.08
N ASP A 674 9.31 31.33 -13.57
CA ASP A 674 9.30 31.61 -15.01
C ASP A 674 10.23 30.64 -15.76
N GLY A 675 9.68 29.96 -16.76
CA GLY A 675 10.41 28.96 -17.54
C GLY A 675 10.42 27.54 -16.93
N TYR A 676 9.67 27.29 -15.86
CA TYR A 676 9.57 25.98 -15.19
C TYR A 676 8.15 25.40 -15.27
N PRO A 677 7.55 25.19 -16.46
CA PRO A 677 6.25 24.56 -16.56
C PRO A 677 6.28 23.12 -16.01
N HIS A 678 5.22 22.74 -15.30
CA HIS A 678 5.10 21.42 -14.64
C HIS A 678 4.04 20.52 -15.28
N ASP A 679 3.51 20.87 -16.46
CA ASP A 679 2.41 20.20 -17.15
C ASP A 679 2.67 18.69 -17.40
N ALA A 680 3.93 18.30 -17.56
CA ALA A 680 4.31 16.89 -17.69
C ALA A 680 3.94 16.07 -16.44
N TRP A 681 3.98 16.66 -15.24
CA TRP A 681 3.48 15.99 -14.04
C TRP A 681 1.96 15.87 -14.02
N LEU A 682 1.20 16.78 -14.63
CA LEU A 682 -0.26 16.60 -14.77
C LEU A 682 -0.58 15.39 -15.64
N ALA A 683 0.13 15.22 -16.75
CA ALA A 683 -0.02 14.04 -17.60
C ALA A 683 0.36 12.74 -16.87
N LEU A 684 1.47 12.74 -16.14
CA LEU A 684 1.89 11.61 -15.31
C LEU A 684 0.88 11.31 -14.18
N ASN A 685 0.33 12.35 -13.55
CA ASN A 685 -0.65 12.26 -12.48
C ASN A 685 -1.94 11.55 -12.92
N ALA A 686 -2.37 11.76 -14.17
CA ALA A 686 -3.58 11.14 -14.69
C ALA A 686 -3.50 9.60 -14.69
N TYR A 687 -2.31 9.03 -14.96
CA TYR A 687 -2.07 7.58 -14.90
C TYR A 687 -2.33 7.02 -13.49
N PHE A 688 -1.82 7.69 -12.46
CA PHE A 688 -2.01 7.26 -11.08
C PHE A 688 -3.40 7.58 -10.53
N THR A 689 -4.00 8.68 -10.97
CA THR A 689 -5.39 9.02 -10.66
C THR A 689 -6.33 7.92 -11.16
N ALA A 690 -6.12 7.44 -12.40
CA ALA A 690 -6.87 6.30 -12.93
C ALA A 690 -6.64 5.04 -12.09
N ALA A 691 -5.38 4.76 -11.71
CA ALA A 691 -5.04 3.58 -10.90
C ALA A 691 -5.69 3.61 -9.51
N PHE A 692 -5.64 4.76 -8.83
CA PHE A 692 -6.25 4.94 -7.51
C PHE A 692 -7.77 4.75 -7.55
N LYS A 693 -8.43 5.34 -8.54
CA LYS A 693 -9.88 5.24 -8.68
C LYS A 693 -10.32 3.82 -9.04
N LYS A 694 -9.59 3.14 -9.94
CA LYS A 694 -9.94 1.80 -10.43
C LYS A 694 -9.45 0.65 -9.53
N GLY A 695 -8.44 0.89 -8.70
CA GLY A 695 -7.74 -0.16 -7.94
C GLY A 695 -6.76 -0.99 -8.77
N ALA A 696 -6.56 -0.66 -10.05
CA ALA A 696 -5.61 -1.33 -10.93
C ALA A 696 -4.94 -0.32 -11.86
N TYR A 697 -3.65 -0.49 -12.10
CA TYR A 697 -2.91 0.36 -13.03
C TYR A 697 -3.45 0.17 -14.46
N PRO A 698 -3.79 1.24 -15.18
CA PRO A 698 -4.25 1.12 -16.55
C PRO A 698 -3.10 0.61 -17.44
N PRO A 699 -3.39 -0.14 -18.52
CA PRO A 699 -2.35 -0.58 -19.45
C PRO A 699 -1.68 0.64 -20.10
N ILE A 700 -0.36 0.59 -20.24
CA ILE A 700 0.42 1.60 -20.96
C ILE A 700 0.24 1.40 -22.45
N LYS A 701 -0.39 2.37 -23.12
CA LYS A 701 -0.73 2.31 -24.55
C LYS A 701 0.16 3.17 -25.45
N LYS A 702 1.03 4.00 -24.85
CA LYS A 702 1.91 4.93 -25.55
C LYS A 702 3.29 4.89 -24.92
N ASP A 703 4.32 4.78 -25.76
CA ASP A 703 5.69 4.97 -25.32
C ASP A 703 5.90 6.44 -24.95
N GLN A 704 6.27 6.71 -23.70
CA GLN A 704 6.37 8.08 -23.20
C GLN A 704 7.47 8.20 -22.15
N ILE A 705 8.20 9.31 -22.18
CA ILE A 705 9.24 9.65 -21.21
C ILE A 705 8.74 10.86 -20.42
N PHE A 706 8.90 10.83 -19.10
CA PHE A 706 8.76 11.98 -18.21
C PHE A 706 10.08 12.18 -17.50
N MET A 707 10.58 13.41 -17.43
CA MET A 707 11.85 13.70 -16.79
C MET A 707 11.87 15.06 -16.12
N TRP A 708 12.56 15.15 -15.01
CA TRP A 708 12.73 16.40 -14.28
C TRP A 708 14.08 16.48 -13.58
N ALA A 709 14.58 17.71 -13.45
CA ALA A 709 15.86 18.01 -12.83
C ALA A 709 15.92 19.46 -12.36
N ARG A 710 16.71 19.71 -11.30
CA ARG A 710 17.04 21.08 -10.87
C ARG A 710 17.99 21.74 -11.88
N PRO A 711 17.96 23.07 -12.04
CA PRO A 711 18.76 23.78 -13.02
C PRO A 711 20.24 23.92 -12.66
N HIS A 712 20.66 23.59 -11.43
CA HIS A 712 22.05 23.75 -11.00
C HIS A 712 22.45 22.75 -9.89
N PRO A 713 23.76 22.55 -9.62
CA PRO A 713 24.25 21.81 -8.46
C PRO A 713 23.69 22.35 -7.15
N LYS A 714 23.27 21.46 -6.25
CA LYS A 714 22.75 21.87 -4.93
C LYS A 714 23.75 22.72 -4.14
N ALA A 715 25.04 22.48 -4.37
CA ALA A 715 26.15 23.19 -3.71
C ALA A 715 26.67 24.40 -4.51
N ALA A 716 26.07 24.74 -5.66
CA ALA A 716 26.47 25.89 -6.45
C ALA A 716 26.37 27.19 -5.64
N ASN A 717 27.18 28.19 -6.01
CA ASN A 717 27.10 29.53 -5.43
C ASN A 717 26.42 30.45 -6.44
N ALA A 718 25.39 31.15 -5.98
CA ALA A 718 24.67 32.17 -6.75
C ALA A 718 24.94 33.55 -6.13
N PRO A 719 25.06 34.62 -6.94
CA PRO A 719 25.13 36.00 -6.47
C PRO A 719 23.74 36.51 -6.05
N ASP A 720 23.00 35.70 -5.31
CA ASP A 720 21.62 35.95 -4.90
C ASP A 720 21.59 36.71 -3.57
N HIS A 721 20.63 37.62 -3.42
CA HIS A 721 20.40 38.36 -2.19
C HIS A 721 19.67 37.53 -1.14
N VAL A 722 18.93 36.51 -1.56
CA VAL A 722 18.32 35.53 -0.67
C VAL A 722 19.33 34.39 -0.44
N PRO A 723 19.60 33.99 0.82
CA PRO A 723 20.54 32.90 1.06
C PRO A 723 20.00 31.59 0.49
N ARG A 724 20.90 30.60 0.29
CA ARG A 724 20.50 29.26 -0.13
C ARG A 724 19.40 28.70 0.81
N PRO A 725 18.34 28.05 0.28
CA PRO A 725 17.22 27.58 1.08
C PRO A 725 17.63 26.61 2.17
N ASN A 726 16.94 26.65 3.31
CA ASN A 726 17.11 25.63 4.35
C ASN A 726 16.83 24.23 3.78
N ASN A 727 17.54 23.23 4.30
CA ASN A 727 17.48 21.83 3.88
C ASN A 727 17.96 21.51 2.45
N TRP A 728 18.61 22.44 1.74
CA TRP A 728 19.16 22.19 0.39
C TRP A 728 20.02 20.91 0.27
N GLN A 729 20.67 20.50 1.37
CA GLN A 729 21.49 19.29 1.47
C GLN A 729 20.71 18.00 1.20
N LEU A 730 19.40 18.02 1.44
CA LEU A 730 18.48 16.90 1.22
C LEU A 730 18.27 16.56 -0.24
N THR A 731 18.89 17.25 -1.18
CA THR A 731 18.71 17.00 -2.61
C THR A 731 19.88 16.27 -3.25
N ASP A 732 19.67 15.69 -4.43
CA ASP A 732 20.65 14.97 -5.23
C ASP A 732 20.74 15.56 -6.62
N ASP A 733 21.96 15.70 -7.12
CA ASP A 733 22.28 16.30 -8.41
C ASP A 733 22.02 15.30 -9.55
N LYS A 734 20.74 14.99 -9.75
CA LYS A 734 20.25 13.95 -10.67
C LYS A 734 19.15 14.46 -11.59
N ILE A 735 19.04 13.78 -12.73
CA ILE A 735 17.87 13.77 -13.61
C ILE A 735 17.04 12.55 -13.20
N TRP A 736 15.80 12.80 -12.77
CA TRP A 736 14.82 11.75 -12.46
C TRP A 736 13.96 11.48 -13.69
N VAL A 737 13.77 10.22 -14.02
CA VAL A 737 13.07 9.79 -15.25
C VAL A 737 12.06 8.70 -14.93
N VAL A 738 10.88 8.81 -15.54
CA VAL A 738 9.87 7.75 -15.60
C VAL A 738 9.62 7.45 -17.06
N VAL A 739 9.71 6.18 -17.44
CA VAL A 739 9.43 5.74 -18.80
C VAL A 739 8.24 4.80 -18.83
N PHE A 740 7.35 5.04 -19.77
CA PHE A 740 6.25 4.18 -20.16
C PHE A 740 6.63 3.50 -21.47
N THR A 741 6.61 2.17 -21.48
CA THR A 741 6.94 1.37 -22.66
C THR A 741 5.84 0.36 -22.94
N THR A 742 5.40 0.28 -24.19
CA THR A 742 4.36 -0.66 -24.65
C THR A 742 4.89 -2.08 -24.89
N ALA A 743 6.19 -2.22 -25.10
CA ALA A 743 6.93 -3.47 -25.25
C ALA A 743 8.37 -3.27 -24.72
N PRO A 744 9.15 -4.35 -24.48
CA PRO A 744 10.56 -4.22 -24.11
C PRO A 744 11.31 -3.28 -25.06
N SER A 745 12.15 -2.41 -24.50
CA SER A 745 12.83 -1.35 -25.23
C SER A 745 14.20 -1.05 -24.62
N LYS A 746 15.02 -0.30 -25.36
CA LYS A 746 16.19 0.39 -24.81
C LYS A 746 15.83 1.84 -24.52
N VAL A 747 16.24 2.35 -23.37
CA VAL A 747 16.15 3.78 -23.03
C VAL A 747 17.55 4.35 -23.00
N GLU A 748 17.76 5.45 -23.70
CA GLU A 748 19.04 6.14 -23.73
C GLU A 748 18.88 7.52 -23.07
N LEU A 749 19.65 7.77 -22.01
CA LEU A 749 19.66 9.05 -21.29
C LEU A 749 20.94 9.83 -21.56
N TYR A 750 20.78 11.10 -21.92
CA TYR A 750 21.83 11.99 -22.37
C TYR A 750 21.91 13.23 -21.48
N THR A 751 23.13 13.61 -21.15
CA THR A 751 23.50 14.94 -20.63
C THR A 751 24.24 15.76 -21.69
N ARG A 752 24.89 15.07 -22.64
CA ARG A 752 25.56 15.59 -23.83
C ARG A 752 25.34 14.61 -24.98
N ASN A 753 25.34 15.08 -26.23
CA ASN A 753 25.02 14.24 -27.40
C ASN A 753 25.96 13.04 -27.59
N ASP A 754 27.19 13.14 -27.12
CA ASP A 754 28.24 12.12 -27.19
C ASP A 754 28.29 11.19 -25.96
N ARG A 755 27.48 11.46 -24.93
CA ARG A 755 27.48 10.73 -23.64
C ARG A 755 26.10 10.21 -23.29
N LYS A 756 25.83 8.95 -23.62
CA LYS A 756 24.58 8.26 -23.28
C LYS A 756 24.77 7.16 -22.24
N MET A 757 23.76 6.97 -21.41
CA MET A 757 23.59 5.78 -20.58
C MET A 757 22.42 4.99 -21.15
N VAL A 758 22.61 3.70 -21.39
CA VAL A 758 21.61 2.84 -22.01
C VAL A 758 21.07 1.88 -20.97
N PHE A 759 19.75 1.73 -20.94
CA PHE A 759 19.02 0.84 -20.06
C PHE A 759 18.12 -0.08 -20.88
N ASP A 760 18.19 -1.38 -20.65
CA ASP A 760 17.15 -2.29 -21.12
C ASP A 760 15.97 -2.23 -20.14
N VAL A 761 14.79 -1.92 -20.66
CA VAL A 761 13.57 -1.80 -19.85
C VAL A 761 12.50 -2.76 -20.36
N PRO A 762 11.72 -3.41 -19.46
CA PRO A 762 10.59 -4.23 -19.87
C PRO A 762 9.47 -3.36 -20.45
N ALA A 763 8.38 -3.99 -20.91
CA ALA A 763 7.12 -3.27 -21.08
C ALA A 763 6.60 -2.80 -19.69
N GLY A 764 5.92 -1.66 -19.65
CA GLY A 764 5.34 -1.10 -18.43
C GLY A 764 5.97 0.23 -18.01
N MET A 765 5.88 0.54 -16.72
CA MET A 765 6.50 1.73 -16.15
C MET A 765 7.84 1.38 -15.52
N THR A 766 8.90 2.10 -15.88
CA THR A 766 10.22 1.99 -15.25
C THR A 766 10.68 3.33 -14.70
N LYS A 767 11.26 3.32 -13.50
CA LYS A 767 11.92 4.49 -12.88
C LYS A 767 13.42 4.42 -13.18
N LEU A 768 13.96 5.45 -13.82
CA LEU A 768 15.37 5.58 -14.20
C LEU A 768 15.92 6.91 -13.71
N SER A 769 17.24 6.98 -13.52
CA SER A 769 17.91 8.23 -13.18
C SER A 769 19.34 8.23 -13.69
N ARG A 770 19.89 9.44 -13.80
CA ARG A 770 21.30 9.67 -14.14
C ARG A 770 21.78 10.91 -13.40
N ASP A 771 23.07 10.96 -13.07
CA ASP A 771 23.68 12.18 -12.54
C ASP A 771 23.63 13.32 -13.56
N SER A 772 23.31 14.52 -13.09
CA SER A 772 23.38 15.72 -13.88
C SER A 772 24.85 16.07 -14.14
N GLU A 773 25.20 16.44 -15.37
CA GLU A 773 26.55 16.88 -15.71
C GLU A 773 26.65 18.41 -15.80
N PRO A 774 27.70 19.02 -15.26
CA PRO A 774 27.99 20.45 -15.41
C PRO A 774 27.77 20.95 -16.83
N ASP A 775 26.94 21.98 -16.98
CA ASP A 775 26.62 22.66 -18.23
C ASP A 775 26.00 21.77 -19.32
N GLY A 776 25.55 20.56 -18.96
CA GLY A 776 24.83 19.63 -19.82
C GLY A 776 23.33 19.90 -19.89
N GLY A 777 22.66 19.28 -20.84
CA GLY A 777 21.20 19.25 -20.92
C GLY A 777 20.61 18.02 -20.23
N MET A 778 19.33 17.76 -20.48
CA MET A 778 18.69 16.47 -20.23
C MET A 778 17.97 16.05 -21.50
N ARG A 779 18.21 14.82 -21.97
CA ARG A 779 17.44 14.21 -23.06
C ARG A 779 17.28 12.72 -22.82
N GLY A 780 16.14 12.17 -23.19
CA GLY A 780 15.86 10.75 -23.14
C GLY A 780 15.26 10.28 -24.46
N THR A 781 15.66 9.09 -24.93
CA THR A 781 15.02 8.44 -26.08
C THR A 781 14.64 7.00 -25.75
N ILE A 782 13.45 6.57 -26.17
CA ILE A 782 13.06 5.15 -26.19
C ILE A 782 13.39 4.62 -27.58
N VAL A 783 14.19 3.56 -27.65
CA VAL A 783 14.63 2.90 -28.88
C VAL A 783 14.09 1.47 -28.89
N ARG A 784 13.38 1.12 -29.96
CA ARG A 784 12.88 -0.24 -30.24
C ARG A 784 13.18 -0.56 -31.71
N ASP A 785 13.75 -1.73 -31.98
CA ASP A 785 14.13 -2.17 -33.33
C ASP A 785 14.99 -1.14 -34.10
N ALA A 786 15.97 -0.56 -33.40
CA ALA A 786 16.86 0.51 -33.90
C ALA A 786 16.14 1.81 -34.34
N LYS A 787 14.87 1.99 -33.98
CA LYS A 787 14.10 3.23 -34.22
C LYS A 787 13.81 3.94 -32.90
N VAL A 788 13.90 5.26 -32.91
CA VAL A 788 13.44 6.10 -31.80
C VAL A 788 11.91 6.15 -31.84
N VAL A 789 11.25 5.60 -30.81
CA VAL A 789 9.78 5.57 -30.69
C VAL A 789 9.24 6.66 -29.75
N ALA A 790 10.11 7.26 -28.93
CA ALA A 790 9.82 8.48 -28.17
C ALA A 790 11.11 9.27 -27.94
N ASP A 791 11.05 10.60 -28.01
CA ASP A 791 12.16 11.52 -27.76
C ASP A 791 11.68 12.65 -26.84
N CYS A 792 12.37 12.82 -25.71
CA CYS A 792 12.15 13.91 -24.77
C CYS A 792 13.44 14.73 -24.69
N SER A 793 13.43 15.91 -25.29
CA SER A 793 14.57 16.82 -25.34
C SER A 793 14.10 18.25 -25.02
N PRO A 794 13.92 18.62 -23.75
CA PRO A 794 13.49 19.97 -23.34
C PRO A 794 14.47 21.04 -23.85
N ILE A 795 14.03 21.75 -24.90
CA ILE A 795 14.80 22.82 -25.52
C ILE A 795 14.96 23.95 -24.50
N GLY A 796 16.21 24.33 -24.23
CA GLY A 796 16.54 25.42 -23.32
C GLY A 796 16.89 25.00 -21.88
N TYR A 797 16.67 23.73 -21.50
CA TYR A 797 17.18 23.25 -20.21
C TYR A 797 18.71 23.11 -20.25
N ARG A 798 19.36 23.66 -19.23
CA ARG A 798 20.80 23.53 -19.01
C ARG A 798 21.10 23.44 -17.52
N TYR A 799 22.00 22.54 -17.15
CA TYR A 799 22.44 22.36 -15.77
C TYR A 799 23.58 23.33 -15.44
N GLU A 800 23.24 24.55 -15.08
CA GLU A 800 24.16 25.67 -14.92
C GLU A 800 25.00 25.56 -13.63
N THR A 801 26.33 25.60 -13.77
CA THR A 801 27.22 25.56 -12.60
C THR A 801 27.34 26.89 -11.87
N ARG A 802 26.88 27.98 -12.48
CA ARG A 802 26.95 29.35 -11.98
C ARG A 802 25.58 30.03 -12.11
N PRO A 803 24.58 29.58 -11.34
CA PRO A 803 23.23 30.12 -11.44
C PRO A 803 23.19 31.58 -10.94
N GLY A 804 22.27 32.38 -11.48
CA GLY A 804 22.01 33.74 -11.00
C GLY A 804 21.20 33.80 -9.70
N VAL A 805 20.40 32.77 -9.43
CA VAL A 805 19.46 32.64 -8.29
C VAL A 805 19.60 31.23 -7.71
N TYR A 806 19.39 31.05 -6.41
CA TYR A 806 19.30 29.70 -5.81
C TYR A 806 17.98 29.01 -6.15
N ASN A 807 17.75 28.72 -7.42
CA ASN A 807 16.52 28.10 -7.90
C ASN A 807 16.52 26.57 -7.70
N PHE A 808 15.83 26.10 -6.66
CA PHE A 808 15.59 24.69 -6.38
C PHE A 808 14.24 24.17 -6.92
N ASN A 809 13.56 24.94 -7.76
CA ASN A 809 12.48 24.42 -8.61
C ASN A 809 13.07 23.47 -9.67
N VAL A 810 12.23 22.77 -10.42
CA VAL A 810 12.70 21.77 -11.40
C VAL A 810 12.09 21.99 -12.76
N ALA A 811 12.90 21.83 -13.79
CA ALA A 811 12.38 21.75 -15.15
C ALA A 811 11.72 20.38 -15.31
N VAL A 812 10.50 20.33 -15.82
CA VAL A 812 9.75 19.09 -16.04
C VAL A 812 9.42 18.99 -17.52
N ALA A 813 9.64 17.81 -18.11
CA ALA A 813 9.41 17.57 -19.51
C ALA A 813 8.81 16.19 -19.74
N MET A 814 8.08 16.06 -20.86
CA MET A 814 7.66 14.76 -21.38
C MET A 814 7.91 14.67 -22.88
N SER A 815 8.10 13.45 -23.39
CA SER A 815 8.15 13.22 -24.84
C SER A 815 6.78 13.45 -25.47
N GLN A 816 6.79 13.95 -26.71
CA GLN A 816 5.57 14.21 -27.49
C GLN A 816 4.84 12.94 -27.90
#